data_AF-A0A1I5WQF0-F1
#
_entry.id   AF-A0A1I5WQF0-F1
#
_cell.length_a   1.000
_cell.length_b   1.000
_cell.length_c   1.000
_cell.angle_alpha   90.00
_cell.angle_beta   90.00
_cell.angle_gamma   90.00
#
_symmetry.space_group_name_H-M   'P 1'
#
loop_
_entity.id
_entity.type
_entity.pdbx_description
1 polymer ?
#
loop_
_entity_poly.entity_id
_entity_poly.type
_entity_poly.pdbx_seq_one_letter_code
_entity_poly.pdbx_strand_id
1 'polypeptide(L)'
;MKLRGRTVVLYGDFWEIERESATRRLQALGARVAEEATEETDLIVVAPGERGPVPRTDAMLRTPYLDEDALIGMLEREEGAADPVEAPPRPFVSVAELAGARGSGVLYALLDGADWPAFTPERDVPPLRARLDELERAEGVTDAHRLATRRLIDTGEARLQHPYGHDTEIVAHAMSPDGRYLATGSWVGDDYDAGGVLQIWEVATGRCVNTVRRIDGGIGWPRYARTIQWSADSSRIAMVHRTNTVGVWTFDGEPLATIDVSDGNSRPSDFALSPDGRSVYFHCGTNGDGGLQGCIVPLDRGHLSWLPNHVETDHPYLLARRLPNAVRDAFASLERGDGDWLVGQWIEDPAWSPDGARLYGSNAISVDAATREVVWHAPGRLARLSPDGALVATVSRRGLFLREASTGRIRCGPFALGKPVSLHWAPGRTVNRLAVLTPPTGTAETGGVHVFDDDRLVFSAQVPHSGWGDQEGDHNAWAWAPGGERAAFLTIEGSAEIWSFADPANPRLIRSVLAGGADTVYWGVDDTLVVLDDAVMQFVKVETGEVVGDFYSLYVPPGPRPVEGDAVEEFEGQIFALDEDHWAMTLQPDAVIAPEGREDELDALLAWGVGRRHAWPVRWGELRVLPDARTAADVLDSEDGEILRELREELDPDGDDSGEWPPPNTASVDDLFEAARASLADLDRYSWGTHIADHLRAAARLRARHGEPEAAMTLVGDIPEPADRLAAASGVAVILVRAGHAASARDAFALARSLYPSVDPKMFDADRSAWFGAACQALGDAASAEQWFRHARASIALEPNPWQDHIAVIHPMLECGRDDLVRALLDDRAGHPDGGFFWEAEWLVYLLRTGRLDLAREFQGLPGWDVPYEVLTVLAEQGRADLMETWGDHNWAIGDDLVELAHRGTPPVRPPAPTGQDVRDLARDHARIQGMPHSRRQHPTAQLIETAAERGHISAVLDLLERLPERGDFNDRPSSAFGAIWLLHTGFNRPPF
;
A
#
# COMPACT_ATOMS: atom_id res chain seq x y z
N MET A 1 5.71 28.61 -2.57
CA MET A 1 5.25 29.76 -1.76
C MET A 1 6.02 31.02 -2.17
N LYS A 2 5.41 32.22 -2.20
CA LYS A 2 6.18 33.46 -2.40
C LYS A 2 7.01 33.79 -1.15
N LEU A 3 8.32 33.94 -1.31
CA LEU A 3 9.28 34.07 -0.20
C LEU A 3 9.39 35.48 0.41
N ARG A 4 8.96 36.52 -0.32
CA ARG A 4 9.08 37.90 0.15
C ARG A 4 8.31 38.13 1.46
N GLY A 5 9.03 38.55 2.50
CA GLY A 5 8.49 38.83 3.83
C GLY A 5 8.29 37.61 4.72
N ARG A 6 8.71 36.42 4.28
CA ARG A 6 8.59 35.17 5.03
C ARG A 6 9.81 34.90 5.90
N THR A 7 9.62 34.32 7.07
CA THR A 7 10.67 33.88 7.98
C THR A 7 11.02 32.42 7.69
N VAL A 8 12.26 32.14 7.32
CA VAL A 8 12.77 30.80 6.99
C VAL A 8 13.84 30.40 8.01
N VAL A 9 13.80 29.15 8.47
CA VAL A 9 14.84 28.57 9.34
C VAL A 9 15.53 27.44 8.60
N LEU A 10 16.88 27.46 8.60
CA LEU A 10 17.70 26.39 8.07
C LEU A 10 18.26 25.57 9.25
N TYR A 11 17.96 24.28 9.28
CA TYR A 11 18.30 23.38 10.38
C TYR A 11 19.19 22.23 9.90
N GLY A 12 20.30 21.99 10.60
CA GLY A 12 21.28 20.96 10.22
C GLY A 12 22.41 21.44 9.29
N ASP A 13 23.19 20.48 8.81
CA ASP A 13 24.35 20.67 7.93
C ASP A 13 23.99 20.31 6.48
N PHE A 14 24.09 21.30 5.60
CA PHE A 14 23.69 21.23 4.19
C PHE A 14 24.88 20.83 3.30
N TRP A 15 24.66 19.91 2.35
CA TRP A 15 25.71 19.29 1.53
C TRP A 15 25.60 19.61 0.05
N GLU A 16 24.39 19.76 -0.48
CA GLU A 16 24.13 20.09 -1.88
C GLU A 16 24.19 21.59 -2.15
N ILE A 17 23.75 22.40 -1.19
CA ILE A 17 23.84 23.86 -1.25
C ILE A 17 24.50 24.40 0.02
N GLU A 18 25.62 25.09 -0.15
CA GLU A 18 26.28 25.74 0.99
C GLU A 18 25.30 26.66 1.73
N ARG A 19 25.18 26.49 3.05
CA ARG A 19 24.25 27.25 3.90
C ARG A 19 24.34 28.77 3.70
N GLU A 20 25.54 29.30 3.49
CA GLU A 20 25.76 30.72 3.21
C GLU A 20 25.17 31.13 1.85
N SER A 21 25.29 30.26 0.84
CA SER A 21 24.69 30.44 -0.49
C SER A 21 23.17 30.40 -0.41
N ALA A 22 22.59 29.39 0.25
CA ALA A 22 21.16 29.28 0.50
C ALA A 22 20.61 30.54 1.20
N THR A 23 21.29 30.99 2.27
CA THR A 23 20.92 32.19 3.02
C THR A 23 20.90 33.44 2.12
N ARG A 24 21.93 33.61 1.29
CA ARG A 24 22.06 34.75 0.36
C ARG A 24 20.94 34.74 -0.68
N ARG A 25 20.62 33.58 -1.27
CA ARG A 25 19.55 33.43 -2.27
C ARG A 25 18.18 33.70 -1.66
N LEU A 26 17.88 33.15 -0.49
CA LEU A 26 16.64 33.42 0.26
C LEU A 26 16.47 34.92 0.57
N GLN A 27 17.53 35.58 1.05
CA GLN A 27 17.51 37.02 1.34
C GLN A 27 17.34 37.87 0.07
N ALA A 28 17.94 37.46 -1.05
CA ALA A 28 17.76 38.13 -2.35
C ALA A 28 16.30 38.08 -2.83
N LEU A 29 15.59 36.99 -2.53
CA LEU A 29 14.15 36.83 -2.79
C LEU A 29 13.26 37.55 -1.75
N GLY A 30 13.86 38.15 -0.72
CA GLY A 30 13.20 38.97 0.29
C GLY A 30 12.70 38.19 1.51
N ALA A 31 13.18 36.96 1.74
CA ALA A 31 12.94 36.22 2.97
C ALA A 31 13.86 36.67 4.12
N ARG A 32 13.40 36.50 5.36
CA ARG A 32 14.19 36.66 6.57
C ARG A 32 14.69 35.29 7.01
N VAL A 33 15.99 35.07 7.04
CA VAL A 33 16.59 33.83 7.56
C VAL A 33 16.83 33.99 9.06
N ALA A 34 16.24 33.12 9.89
CA ALA A 34 16.37 33.12 11.33
C ALA A 34 17.20 31.91 11.82
N GLU A 35 17.81 32.05 13.01
CA GLU A 35 18.64 30.99 13.61
C GLU A 35 17.81 29.92 14.34
N GLU A 36 16.65 30.30 14.89
CA GLU A 36 15.78 29.41 15.65
C GLU A 36 14.34 29.48 15.14
N ALA A 37 13.65 28.33 15.21
CA ALA A 37 12.22 28.25 14.91
C ALA A 37 11.39 28.85 16.06
N THR A 38 10.42 29.68 15.70
CA THR A 38 9.50 30.37 16.61
C THR A 38 8.07 30.31 16.05
N GLU A 39 7.09 30.81 16.79
CA GLU A 39 5.70 30.92 16.29
C GLU A 39 5.55 31.84 15.06
N GLU A 40 6.56 32.67 14.76
CA GLU A 40 6.59 33.54 13.57
C GLU A 40 7.30 32.89 12.36
N THR A 41 7.74 31.63 12.48
CA THR A 41 8.41 30.91 11.40
C THR A 41 7.40 30.47 10.34
N ASP A 42 7.66 30.80 9.07
CA ASP A 42 6.77 30.45 7.94
C ASP A 42 7.21 29.17 7.22
N LEU A 43 8.48 28.78 7.34
CA LEU A 43 9.08 27.65 6.64
C LEU A 43 10.31 27.14 7.41
N ILE A 44 10.41 25.82 7.56
CA ILE A 44 11.58 25.15 8.12
C ILE A 44 12.20 24.29 7.01
N VAL A 45 13.51 24.41 6.84
CA VAL A 45 14.29 23.53 5.96
C VAL A 45 15.20 22.67 6.83
N VAL A 46 15.13 21.37 6.63
CA VAL A 46 15.86 20.36 7.41
C VAL A 46 16.88 19.70 6.50
N ALA A 47 18.13 19.65 6.94
CA ALA A 47 19.18 18.97 6.21
C ALA A 47 18.96 17.44 6.16
N PRO A 48 19.49 16.73 5.15
CA PRO A 48 19.36 15.29 5.03
C PRO A 48 19.84 14.55 6.29
N GLY A 49 19.07 13.57 6.75
CA GLY A 49 19.40 12.74 7.92
C GLY A 49 19.17 13.40 9.29
N GLU A 50 18.76 14.66 9.34
CA GLU A 50 18.43 15.36 10.58
C GLU A 50 16.95 15.15 10.94
N ARG A 51 16.65 14.97 12.23
CA ARG A 51 15.25 14.85 12.71
C ARG A 51 14.49 16.19 12.72
N GLY A 52 15.14 17.28 12.30
CA GLY A 52 14.61 18.63 12.45
C GLY A 52 14.47 19.06 13.91
N PRO A 53 13.99 20.29 14.15
CA PRO A 53 13.68 20.74 15.51
C PRO A 53 12.44 20.02 16.04
N VAL A 54 12.54 19.42 17.24
CA VAL A 54 11.38 18.83 17.93
C VAL A 54 10.29 19.91 18.08
N PRO A 55 9.07 19.69 17.57
CA PRO A 55 7.99 20.66 17.70
C PRO A 55 7.71 20.94 19.17
N ARG A 56 7.76 22.21 19.58
CA ARG A 56 7.48 22.64 20.97
C ARG A 56 6.17 23.41 21.11
N THR A 57 5.54 23.74 19.98
CA THR A 57 4.31 24.53 19.89
C THR A 57 3.44 24.02 18.73
N ASP A 58 2.13 24.26 18.80
CA ASP A 58 1.22 23.96 17.69
C ASP A 58 1.57 24.73 16.42
N ALA A 59 2.14 25.93 16.54
CA ALA A 59 2.60 26.72 15.39
C ALA A 59 3.69 25.99 14.59
N MET A 60 4.62 25.32 15.27
CA MET A 60 5.66 24.52 14.62
C MET A 60 5.08 23.29 13.90
N LEU A 61 4.09 22.61 14.49
CA LEU A 61 3.41 21.47 13.86
C LEU A 61 2.70 21.85 12.55
N ARG A 62 2.26 23.12 12.44
CA ARG A 62 1.60 23.70 11.25
C ARG A 62 2.57 24.21 10.20
N THR A 63 3.87 24.32 10.51
CA THR A 63 4.85 24.94 9.64
C THR A 63 5.29 23.96 8.55
N PRO A 64 5.34 24.35 7.27
CA PRO A 64 5.91 23.50 6.23
C PRO A 64 7.37 23.14 6.52
N TYR A 65 7.68 21.86 6.39
CA TYR A 65 9.02 21.31 6.39
C TYR A 65 9.43 20.97 4.96
N LEU A 66 10.63 21.38 4.59
CA LEU A 66 11.29 21.02 3.33
C LEU A 66 12.62 20.35 3.64
N ASP A 67 13.05 19.41 2.81
CA ASP A 67 14.45 19.00 2.80
C ASP A 67 15.32 19.96 1.97
N GLU A 68 16.61 19.65 1.91
CA GLU A 68 17.60 20.42 1.17
C GLU A 68 17.31 20.47 -0.34
N ASP A 69 16.90 19.35 -0.93
CA ASP A 69 16.51 19.26 -2.35
C ASP A 69 15.34 20.17 -2.67
N ALA A 70 14.28 20.11 -1.86
CA ALA A 70 13.08 20.91 -2.06
C ALA A 70 13.36 22.41 -1.89
N LEU A 71 14.32 22.79 -1.03
CA LEU A 71 14.82 24.17 -0.98
C LEU A 71 15.49 24.58 -2.29
N ILE A 72 16.37 23.75 -2.86
CA ILE A 72 17.05 24.05 -4.13
C ILE A 72 16.02 24.25 -5.25
N GLY A 73 15.08 23.32 -5.41
CA GLY A 73 14.02 23.42 -6.41
C GLY A 73 13.15 24.67 -6.23
N MET A 74 12.83 25.03 -4.99
CA MET A 74 12.11 26.27 -4.68
C MET A 74 12.90 27.52 -5.11
N LEU A 75 14.21 27.57 -4.82
CA LEU A 75 15.06 28.72 -5.18
C LEU A 75 15.20 28.86 -6.69
N GLU A 76 15.47 27.78 -7.41
CA GLU A 76 15.62 27.76 -8.87
C GLU A 76 14.35 28.25 -9.57
N ARG A 77 13.18 27.81 -9.10
CA ARG A 77 11.90 28.28 -9.61
C ARG A 77 11.71 29.78 -9.40
N GLU A 78 11.95 30.29 -8.19
CA GLU A 78 11.73 31.71 -7.86
C GLU A 78 12.76 32.63 -8.56
N GLU A 79 13.94 32.11 -8.86
CA GLU A 79 14.98 32.81 -9.63
C GLU A 79 14.72 32.79 -11.15
N GLY A 80 13.80 31.94 -11.61
CA GLY A 80 13.51 31.75 -13.03
C GLY A 80 14.68 31.09 -13.77
N ALA A 81 15.44 30.23 -13.08
CA ALA A 81 16.49 29.44 -13.72
C ALA A 81 15.84 28.51 -14.76
N ALA A 82 16.04 28.83 -16.04
CA ALA A 82 15.77 27.88 -17.11
C ALA A 82 16.88 26.82 -17.07
N ASP A 83 16.51 25.55 -17.19
CA ASP A 83 17.48 24.48 -17.41
C ASP A 83 18.43 24.93 -18.53
N PRO A 84 19.76 24.86 -18.34
CA PRO A 84 20.69 25.23 -19.39
C PRO A 84 20.40 24.34 -20.59
N VAL A 85 19.88 24.94 -21.67
CA VAL A 85 19.72 24.28 -22.96
C VAL A 85 21.14 24.08 -23.50
N GLU A 86 21.77 22.97 -23.11
CA GLU A 86 23.00 22.53 -23.74
C GLU A 86 22.75 22.36 -25.24
N ALA A 87 23.68 22.84 -26.05
CA ALA A 87 23.60 22.66 -27.49
C ALA A 87 23.49 21.16 -27.79
N PRO A 88 22.56 20.73 -28.67
CA PRO A 88 22.33 19.31 -28.87
C PRO A 88 23.65 18.64 -29.25
N PRO A 89 24.08 17.59 -28.52
CA PRO A 89 25.29 16.87 -28.85
C PRO A 89 25.19 16.36 -30.29
N ARG A 90 26.32 16.29 -30.98
CA ARG A 90 26.36 15.78 -32.35
C ARG A 90 25.73 14.37 -32.36
N PRO A 91 24.87 14.03 -33.35
CA PRO A 91 24.25 12.71 -33.38
C PRO A 91 25.29 11.62 -33.60
N PHE A 92 25.15 10.47 -32.92
CA PHE A 92 26.06 9.32 -33.08
C PHE A 92 26.14 8.84 -34.54
N VAL A 93 24.99 8.91 -35.23
CA VAL A 93 24.79 8.70 -36.67
C VAL A 93 23.65 9.61 -37.12
N SER A 94 23.73 10.21 -38.31
CA SER A 94 22.59 11.00 -38.82
C SER A 94 21.45 10.10 -39.32
N VAL A 95 20.19 10.53 -39.11
CA VAL A 95 18.99 9.81 -39.59
C VAL A 95 19.04 9.58 -41.11
N ALA A 96 19.63 10.49 -41.87
CA ALA A 96 19.79 10.35 -43.32
C ALA A 96 20.80 9.26 -43.73
N GLU A 97 21.93 9.18 -43.03
CA GLU A 97 22.92 8.10 -43.25
C GLU A 97 22.32 6.74 -42.91
N LEU A 98 21.60 6.67 -41.78
CA LEU A 98 20.92 5.46 -41.31
C LEU A 98 19.85 4.99 -42.30
N ALA A 99 19.01 5.91 -42.80
CA ALA A 99 18.00 5.60 -43.81
C ALA A 99 18.61 5.18 -45.18
N GLY A 100 19.82 5.65 -45.49
CA GLY A 100 20.57 5.29 -46.70
C GLY A 100 21.22 3.90 -46.64
N ALA A 101 21.51 3.38 -45.44
CA ALA A 101 22.18 2.11 -45.21
C ALA A 101 21.21 0.90 -45.27
N ARG A 102 20.76 0.55 -46.48
CA ARG A 102 19.70 -0.46 -46.68
C ARG A 102 20.13 -1.92 -46.59
N GLY A 103 21.40 -2.23 -46.87
CA GLY A 103 21.91 -3.60 -46.85
C GLY A 103 22.70 -3.90 -45.59
N SER A 104 22.64 -5.15 -45.11
CA SER A 104 23.28 -5.58 -43.86
C SER A 104 24.74 -5.16 -43.72
N GLY A 105 25.58 -5.37 -44.75
CA GLY A 105 26.99 -4.98 -44.73
C GLY A 105 27.24 -3.46 -44.67
N VAL A 106 26.37 -2.66 -45.29
CA VAL A 106 26.48 -1.18 -45.26
C VAL A 106 26.07 -0.65 -43.89
N LEU A 107 24.98 -1.18 -43.33
CA LEU A 107 24.52 -0.81 -42.00
C LEU A 107 25.53 -1.22 -40.93
N TYR A 108 26.10 -2.43 -41.03
CA TYR A 108 27.16 -2.88 -40.14
C TYR A 108 28.36 -1.91 -40.14
N ALA A 109 28.89 -1.56 -41.32
CA ALA A 109 30.02 -0.65 -41.43
C ALA A 109 29.72 0.76 -40.90
N LEU A 110 28.47 1.22 -41.05
CA LEU A 110 28.03 2.50 -40.50
C LEU A 110 28.00 2.46 -38.96
N LEU A 111 27.42 1.41 -38.37
CA LEU A 111 27.31 1.26 -36.92
C LEU A 111 28.65 0.97 -36.25
N ASP A 112 29.56 0.26 -36.92
CA ASP A 112 30.91 -0.01 -36.43
C ASP A 112 31.76 1.28 -36.37
N GLY A 113 31.56 2.19 -37.32
CA GLY A 113 32.21 3.51 -37.35
C GLY A 113 31.47 4.63 -36.61
N ALA A 114 30.37 4.33 -35.92
CA ALA A 114 29.54 5.31 -35.23
C ALA A 114 30.13 5.79 -33.91
N ASP A 115 29.77 7.00 -33.49
CA ASP A 115 30.21 7.62 -32.23
C ASP A 115 29.28 7.24 -31.06
N TRP A 116 29.31 5.96 -30.65
CA TRP A 116 28.44 5.43 -29.57
C TRP A 116 28.48 6.21 -28.24
N PRO A 117 29.60 6.84 -27.81
CA PRO A 117 29.58 7.73 -26.65
C PRO A 117 28.64 8.95 -26.79
N ALA A 118 28.25 9.32 -28.01
CA ALA A 118 27.26 10.37 -28.27
C ALA A 118 25.83 9.84 -28.42
N PHE A 119 25.61 8.53 -28.24
CA PHE A 119 24.31 7.88 -28.32
C PHE A 119 23.40 8.34 -27.17
N THR A 120 22.14 8.64 -27.50
CA THR A 120 21.11 9.00 -26.52
C THR A 120 19.84 8.22 -26.83
N PRO A 121 19.33 7.36 -25.92
CA PRO A 121 18.23 6.45 -26.20
C PRO A 121 17.01 7.12 -26.85
N GLU A 122 16.56 8.25 -26.32
CA GLU A 122 15.34 8.96 -26.76
C GLU A 122 15.43 9.47 -28.20
N ARG A 123 16.63 9.90 -28.61
CA ARG A 123 16.88 10.43 -29.95
C ARG A 123 17.12 9.32 -30.96
N ASP A 124 17.87 8.31 -30.56
CA ASP A 124 18.57 7.42 -31.48
C ASP A 124 17.94 6.03 -31.60
N VAL A 125 17.29 5.52 -30.56
CA VAL A 125 16.62 4.20 -30.62
C VAL A 125 15.51 4.17 -31.66
N PRO A 126 14.56 5.13 -31.71
CA PRO A 126 13.46 5.04 -32.66
C PRO A 126 13.89 4.89 -34.14
N PRO A 127 14.78 5.75 -34.69
CA PRO A 127 15.22 5.59 -36.08
C PRO A 127 16.11 4.36 -36.30
N LEU A 128 16.93 3.97 -35.31
CA LEU A 128 17.78 2.78 -35.40
C LEU A 128 16.96 1.49 -35.40
N ARG A 129 16.02 1.36 -34.47
CA ARG A 129 15.11 0.21 -34.38
C ARG A 129 14.30 0.07 -35.67
N ALA A 130 13.73 1.16 -36.19
CA ALA A 130 12.97 1.12 -37.45
C ALA A 130 13.83 0.62 -38.64
N ARG A 131 15.10 1.06 -38.73
CA ARG A 131 16.02 0.61 -39.79
C ARG A 131 16.39 -0.86 -39.64
N LEU A 132 16.60 -1.33 -38.42
CA LEU A 132 16.91 -2.73 -38.14
C LEU A 132 15.68 -3.62 -38.37
N ASP A 133 14.48 -3.23 -37.95
CA ASP A 133 13.24 -3.95 -38.27
C ASP A 133 13.05 -4.11 -39.79
N GLU A 134 13.32 -3.07 -40.57
CA GLU A 134 13.28 -3.16 -42.03
C GLU A 134 14.34 -4.10 -42.60
N LEU A 135 15.54 -4.14 -41.99
CA LEU A 135 16.59 -5.07 -42.38
C LEU A 135 16.20 -6.51 -42.01
N GLU A 136 15.64 -6.74 -40.83
CA GLU A 136 15.14 -8.03 -40.39
C GLU A 136 14.08 -8.58 -41.35
N ARG A 137 13.10 -7.75 -41.75
CA ARG A 137 12.08 -8.17 -42.73
C ARG A 137 12.67 -8.50 -44.11
N ALA A 138 13.83 -7.94 -44.46
CA ALA A 138 14.45 -8.14 -45.76
C ALA A 138 15.47 -9.29 -45.80
N GLU A 139 16.27 -9.44 -44.75
CA GLU A 139 17.44 -10.32 -44.70
C GLU A 139 17.47 -11.25 -43.46
N GLY A 140 16.48 -11.15 -42.56
CA GLY A 140 16.50 -11.79 -41.24
C GLY A 140 17.42 -11.06 -40.26
N VAL A 141 17.62 -11.65 -39.08
CA VAL A 141 18.58 -11.13 -38.09
C VAL A 141 20.00 -11.30 -38.62
N THR A 142 20.79 -10.22 -38.57
CA THR A 142 22.13 -10.13 -39.16
C THR A 142 23.17 -9.61 -38.15
N ASP A 143 24.45 -9.64 -38.52
CA ASP A 143 25.55 -9.10 -37.70
C ASP A 143 25.38 -7.61 -37.33
N ALA A 144 24.61 -6.84 -38.11
CA ALA A 144 24.30 -5.45 -37.77
C ALA A 144 23.41 -5.35 -36.52
N HIS A 145 22.45 -6.27 -36.35
CA HIS A 145 21.60 -6.36 -35.16
C HIS A 145 22.41 -6.76 -33.93
N ARG A 146 23.28 -7.77 -34.12
CA ARG A 146 24.19 -8.29 -33.09
C ARG A 146 25.14 -7.20 -32.60
N LEU A 147 25.75 -6.45 -33.52
CA LEU A 147 26.63 -5.33 -33.21
C LEU A 147 25.88 -4.22 -32.46
N ALA A 148 24.72 -3.79 -32.96
CA ALA A 148 23.93 -2.75 -32.31
C ALA A 148 23.56 -3.14 -30.87
N THR A 149 23.07 -4.36 -30.67
CA THR A 149 22.68 -4.86 -29.33
C THR A 149 23.88 -4.92 -28.40
N ARG A 150 25.02 -5.45 -28.85
CA ARG A 150 26.26 -5.47 -28.05
C ARG A 150 26.72 -4.08 -27.65
N ARG A 151 26.64 -3.10 -28.56
CA ARG A 151 27.00 -1.70 -28.27
C ARG A 151 26.06 -1.06 -27.25
N LEU A 152 24.76 -1.34 -27.32
CA LEU A 152 23.80 -0.85 -26.33
C LEU A 152 24.06 -1.45 -24.93
N ILE A 153 24.43 -2.73 -24.86
CA ILE A 153 24.88 -3.37 -23.62
C ILE A 153 26.17 -2.71 -23.10
N ASP A 154 27.18 -2.52 -23.97
CA ASP A 154 28.46 -1.89 -23.61
C ASP A 154 28.27 -0.46 -23.07
N THR A 155 27.25 0.28 -23.52
CA THR A 155 26.92 1.62 -23.01
C THR A 155 26.24 1.62 -21.64
N GLY A 156 25.77 0.46 -21.15
CA GLY A 156 24.98 0.35 -19.92
C GLY A 156 23.51 0.75 -20.07
N GLU A 157 23.09 1.16 -21.27
CA GLU A 157 21.73 1.64 -21.57
C GLU A 157 20.71 0.51 -21.73
N ALA A 158 21.16 -0.70 -22.08
CA ALA A 158 20.28 -1.85 -22.30
C ALA A 158 20.36 -2.84 -21.14
N ARG A 159 19.20 -3.17 -20.56
CA ARG A 159 19.04 -4.22 -19.54
C ARG A 159 17.92 -5.17 -19.92
N LEU A 160 18.06 -6.46 -19.62
CA LEU A 160 16.97 -7.41 -19.80
C LEU A 160 15.81 -7.07 -18.85
N GLN A 161 14.60 -7.06 -19.41
CA GLN A 161 13.34 -6.80 -18.71
C GLN A 161 12.38 -7.97 -18.98
N HIS A 162 11.59 -8.32 -17.96
CA HIS A 162 10.51 -9.31 -18.06
C HIS A 162 9.16 -8.67 -17.67
N PRO A 163 8.03 -9.24 -18.11
CA PRO A 163 6.72 -8.65 -17.90
C PRO A 163 6.16 -8.90 -16.48
N TYR A 164 6.66 -9.90 -15.75
CA TYR A 164 6.09 -10.33 -14.48
C TYR A 164 6.71 -9.63 -13.28
N GLY A 165 6.56 -8.30 -13.22
CA GLY A 165 7.15 -7.49 -12.17
C GLY A 165 6.40 -7.53 -10.85
N HIS A 166 5.08 -7.63 -10.94
CA HIS A 166 4.15 -7.51 -9.82
C HIS A 166 4.01 -8.84 -9.06
N ASP A 167 4.23 -8.79 -7.75
CA ASP A 167 4.07 -9.92 -6.83
C ASP A 167 2.65 -10.04 -6.24
N THR A 168 1.82 -9.02 -6.46
CA THR A 168 0.41 -8.88 -6.05
C THR A 168 -0.42 -8.31 -7.20
N GLU A 169 -1.74 -8.20 -7.01
CA GLU A 169 -2.66 -7.67 -8.01
C GLU A 169 -2.27 -6.26 -8.49
N ILE A 170 -2.50 -5.99 -9.77
CA ILE A 170 -2.37 -4.66 -10.35
C ILE A 170 -3.58 -3.84 -9.88
N VAL A 171 -3.34 -2.85 -9.03
CA VAL A 171 -4.40 -2.00 -8.45
C VAL A 171 -4.41 -0.58 -9.02
N ALA A 172 -3.38 -0.22 -9.79
CA ALA A 172 -3.16 1.12 -10.29
C ALA A 172 -2.66 1.06 -11.73
N HIS A 173 -3.24 1.86 -12.62
CA HIS A 173 -2.74 1.94 -14.00
C HIS A 173 -3.13 3.23 -14.70
N ALA A 174 -2.25 3.72 -15.58
CA ALA A 174 -2.51 4.93 -16.34
C ALA A 174 -1.79 4.93 -17.70
N MET A 175 -2.54 5.25 -18.76
CA MET A 175 -1.99 5.52 -20.08
C MET A 175 -1.38 6.93 -20.12
N SER A 176 -0.18 7.03 -20.67
CA SER A 176 0.49 8.30 -20.93
C SER A 176 -0.28 9.17 -21.96
N PRO A 177 -0.25 10.51 -21.87
CA PRO A 177 -1.03 11.38 -22.76
C PRO A 177 -0.68 11.26 -24.25
N ASP A 178 0.55 10.90 -24.57
CA ASP A 178 0.99 10.62 -25.94
C ASP A 178 0.68 9.18 -26.39
N GLY A 179 0.13 8.33 -25.52
CA GLY A 179 -0.29 6.96 -25.79
C GLY A 179 0.86 5.97 -26.00
N ARG A 180 2.11 6.38 -25.77
CA ARG A 180 3.30 5.54 -26.01
C ARG A 180 3.58 4.56 -24.87
N TYR A 181 3.22 4.97 -23.65
CA TYR A 181 3.50 4.24 -22.43
C TYR A 181 2.24 3.95 -21.62
N LEU A 182 2.21 2.78 -21.01
CA LEU A 182 1.30 2.44 -19.92
C LEU A 182 2.12 2.26 -18.65
N ALA A 183 1.69 2.85 -17.55
CA ALA A 183 2.21 2.54 -16.21
C ALA A 183 1.23 1.60 -15.50
N THR A 184 1.76 0.58 -14.83
CA THR A 184 1.02 -0.33 -13.94
C THR A 184 1.69 -0.37 -12.58
N GLY A 185 0.90 -0.37 -11.52
CA GLY A 185 1.35 -0.36 -10.13
C GLY A 185 0.63 -1.43 -9.31
N SER A 186 1.38 -2.08 -8.43
CA SER A 186 0.82 -3.07 -7.49
C SER A 186 0.83 -2.56 -6.05
N TRP A 187 -0.14 -3.04 -5.28
CA TRP A 187 -0.18 -2.82 -3.84
C TRP A 187 0.87 -3.69 -3.15
N VAL A 188 1.15 -3.41 -1.89
CA VAL A 188 2.20 -4.11 -1.14
C VAL A 188 1.76 -5.50 -0.62
N GLY A 189 0.45 -5.76 -0.55
CA GLY A 189 -0.09 -6.97 0.05
C GLY A 189 0.01 -6.95 1.58
N ASP A 190 0.18 -8.13 2.19
CA ASP A 190 0.28 -8.27 3.65
C ASP A 190 1.67 -7.92 4.22
N ASP A 191 2.70 -7.83 3.37
CA ASP A 191 4.10 -7.55 3.76
C ASP A 191 4.51 -6.14 3.34
N TYR A 192 4.26 -5.15 4.21
CA TYR A 192 4.53 -3.73 3.92
C TYR A 192 5.99 -3.41 3.55
N ASP A 193 6.93 -4.24 3.99
CA ASP A 193 8.38 -4.05 3.79
C ASP A 193 8.86 -4.59 2.42
N ALA A 194 8.08 -5.46 1.77
CA ALA A 194 8.32 -5.88 0.39
C ALA A 194 8.21 -4.71 -0.61
N GLY A 195 7.35 -3.73 -0.29
CA GLY A 195 7.06 -2.59 -1.16
C GLY A 195 6.24 -2.95 -2.42
N GLY A 196 5.91 -1.94 -3.20
CA GLY A 196 5.19 -2.08 -4.47
C GLY A 196 6.11 -2.07 -5.68
N VAL A 197 5.54 -2.40 -6.83
CA VAL A 197 6.25 -2.42 -8.11
C VAL A 197 5.54 -1.52 -9.11
N LEU A 198 6.30 -0.65 -9.78
CA LEU A 198 5.88 0.12 -10.95
C LEU A 198 6.48 -0.54 -12.19
N GLN A 199 5.64 -0.92 -13.16
CA GLN A 199 6.11 -1.33 -14.48
C GLN A 199 5.68 -0.31 -15.53
N ILE A 200 6.59 -0.04 -16.48
CA ILE A 200 6.34 0.82 -17.63
C ILE A 200 6.42 -0.01 -18.90
N TRP A 201 5.37 0.10 -19.72
CA TRP A 201 5.18 -0.71 -20.92
C TRP A 201 5.22 0.18 -22.16
N GLU A 202 6.01 -0.20 -23.17
CA GLU A 202 5.91 0.44 -24.49
C GLU A 202 4.74 -0.17 -25.26
N VAL A 203 3.68 0.61 -25.41
CA VAL A 203 2.38 0.14 -25.92
C VAL A 203 2.46 -0.36 -27.36
N ALA A 204 3.34 0.22 -28.18
CA ALA A 204 3.50 -0.19 -29.58
C ALA A 204 4.02 -1.63 -29.73
N THR A 205 4.87 -2.07 -28.80
CA THR A 205 5.54 -3.38 -28.80
C THR A 205 4.93 -4.37 -27.81
N GLY A 206 4.13 -3.87 -26.85
CA GLY A 206 3.56 -4.68 -25.77
C GLY A 206 4.61 -5.18 -24.79
N ARG A 207 5.76 -4.52 -24.67
CA ARG A 207 6.87 -4.98 -23.83
C ARG A 207 7.12 -4.08 -22.63
N CYS A 208 7.44 -4.70 -21.51
CA CYS A 208 7.96 -4.01 -20.33
C CYS A 208 9.34 -3.42 -20.67
N VAL A 209 9.49 -2.11 -20.46
CA VAL A 209 10.73 -1.36 -20.73
C VAL A 209 11.41 -0.87 -19.47
N ASN A 210 10.69 -0.87 -18.34
CA ASN A 210 11.22 -0.46 -17.04
C ASN A 210 10.42 -1.11 -15.91
N THR A 211 11.12 -1.50 -14.85
CA THR A 211 10.51 -1.97 -13.61
C THR A 211 11.21 -1.27 -12.45
N VAL A 212 10.44 -0.55 -11.63
CA VAL A 212 10.90 0.08 -10.39
C VAL A 212 10.30 -0.72 -9.24
N ARG A 213 11.15 -1.36 -8.44
CA ARG A 213 10.74 -2.21 -7.32
C ARG A 213 10.92 -1.53 -5.98
N ARG A 214 10.39 -2.17 -4.94
CA ARG A 214 10.56 -1.76 -3.54
C ARG A 214 10.09 -0.32 -3.30
N ILE A 215 9.01 0.07 -3.97
CA ILE A 215 8.38 1.37 -3.73
C ILE A 215 7.68 1.28 -2.38
N ASP A 216 8.27 1.93 -1.37
CA ASP A 216 7.84 1.83 0.02
C ASP A 216 6.32 1.94 0.19
N GLY A 217 5.75 0.95 0.88
CA GLY A 217 4.33 0.87 1.22
C GLY A 217 3.37 0.72 0.04
N GLY A 218 3.86 0.27 -1.11
CA GLY A 218 3.03 -0.07 -2.26
C GLY A 218 2.68 1.10 -3.15
N ILE A 219 2.10 0.83 -4.32
CA ILE A 219 1.48 1.85 -5.18
C ILE A 219 -0.02 1.67 -5.14
N GLY A 220 -0.73 2.76 -4.86
CA GLY A 220 -2.19 2.77 -4.79
C GLY A 220 -2.74 1.89 -3.68
N TRP A 221 -4.01 1.50 -3.82
CA TRP A 221 -4.72 0.62 -2.90
C TRP A 221 -5.87 -0.04 -3.68
N PRO A 222 -6.22 -1.32 -3.41
CA PRO A 222 -7.34 -1.97 -4.08
C PRO A 222 -8.59 -1.11 -4.02
N ARG A 223 -9.30 -0.95 -5.16
CA ARG A 223 -10.56 -0.18 -5.26
C ARG A 223 -10.43 1.35 -5.20
N TYR A 224 -9.21 1.90 -5.24
CA TYR A 224 -8.99 3.35 -5.38
C TYR A 224 -8.57 3.67 -6.80
N ALA A 225 -9.24 4.66 -7.41
CA ALA A 225 -8.94 5.11 -8.75
C ALA A 225 -7.88 6.22 -8.76
N ARG A 226 -7.29 6.43 -9.93
CA ARG A 226 -6.39 7.52 -10.31
C ARG A 226 -5.19 7.68 -9.40
N THR A 227 -4.71 6.55 -8.90
CA THR A 227 -3.55 6.48 -8.01
C THR A 227 -2.23 6.64 -8.75
N ILE A 228 -2.25 6.58 -10.09
CA ILE A 228 -1.14 6.96 -11.00
C ILE A 228 -1.64 8.04 -11.98
N GLN A 229 -0.83 9.08 -12.21
CA GLN A 229 -1.09 10.14 -13.18
C GLN A 229 0.18 10.56 -13.91
N TRP A 230 0.06 10.84 -15.20
CA TRP A 230 1.17 11.32 -16.03
C TRP A 230 1.13 12.85 -16.18
N SER A 231 2.31 13.48 -16.30
CA SER A 231 2.42 14.86 -16.79
C SER A 231 2.00 14.95 -18.26
N ALA A 232 1.60 16.14 -18.71
CA ALA A 232 1.06 16.34 -20.06
C ALA A 232 2.09 16.06 -21.18
N ASP A 233 3.39 16.12 -20.87
CA ASP A 233 4.50 15.80 -21.76
C ASP A 233 4.97 14.33 -21.68
N SER A 234 4.25 13.48 -20.92
CA SER A 234 4.58 12.07 -20.68
C SER A 234 5.97 11.84 -20.06
N SER A 235 6.58 12.84 -19.42
CA SER A 235 7.94 12.74 -18.87
C SER A 235 7.99 12.37 -17.38
N ARG A 236 6.92 12.65 -16.63
CA ARG A 236 6.81 12.44 -15.18
C ARG A 236 5.58 11.62 -14.83
N ILE A 237 5.70 10.83 -13.77
CA ILE A 237 4.63 9.97 -13.24
C ILE A 237 4.43 10.32 -11.78
N ALA A 238 3.27 10.86 -11.42
CA ALA A 238 2.86 10.99 -10.03
C ALA A 238 2.11 9.73 -9.59
N MET A 239 2.38 9.26 -8.39
CA MET A 239 1.66 8.13 -7.82
C MET A 239 1.49 8.22 -6.31
N VAL A 240 0.40 7.66 -5.81
CA VAL A 240 0.22 7.43 -4.37
C VAL A 240 1.08 6.25 -3.96
N HIS A 241 1.88 6.42 -2.91
CA HIS A 241 2.64 5.36 -2.26
C HIS A 241 2.60 5.54 -0.74
N ARG A 242 3.11 4.56 0.03
CA ARG A 242 2.98 4.53 1.50
C ARG A 242 1.54 4.79 1.99
N THR A 243 0.55 4.26 1.26
CA THR A 243 -0.90 4.46 1.50
C THR A 243 -1.42 5.90 1.30
N ASN A 244 -0.69 6.94 1.69
CA ASN A 244 -1.21 8.31 1.82
C ASN A 244 -0.20 9.41 1.42
N THR A 245 0.94 9.02 0.85
CA THR A 245 1.97 9.91 0.33
C THR A 245 1.82 10.01 -1.18
N VAL A 246 2.12 11.15 -1.80
CA VAL A 246 2.24 11.25 -3.27
C VAL A 246 3.67 11.59 -3.64
N GLY A 247 4.25 10.81 -4.53
CA GLY A 247 5.56 11.09 -5.11
C GLY A 247 5.49 11.25 -6.63
N VAL A 248 6.54 11.83 -7.20
CA VAL A 248 6.74 11.95 -8.65
C VAL A 248 8.04 11.26 -9.03
N TRP A 249 7.98 10.42 -10.06
CA TRP A 249 9.09 9.71 -10.67
C TRP A 249 9.34 10.19 -12.10
N THR A 250 10.57 10.00 -12.55
CA THR A 250 10.92 9.92 -13.97
C THR A 250 11.12 8.45 -14.34
N PHE A 251 11.57 8.20 -15.57
CA PHE A 251 11.94 6.85 -15.99
C PHE A 251 13.19 6.32 -15.25
N ASP A 252 13.89 7.13 -14.46
CA ASP A 252 15.18 6.76 -13.86
C ASP A 252 15.06 5.82 -12.63
N GLY A 253 13.87 5.75 -12.02
CA GLY A 253 13.54 4.79 -10.96
C GLY A 253 13.46 5.37 -9.54
N GLU A 254 14.13 6.49 -9.27
CA GLU A 254 14.07 7.15 -7.97
C GLU A 254 12.97 8.24 -7.92
N PRO A 255 12.35 8.48 -6.75
CA PRO A 255 11.43 9.59 -6.58
C PRO A 255 12.18 10.90 -6.78
N LEU A 256 11.71 11.70 -7.73
CA LEU A 256 12.16 13.07 -7.90
C LEU A 256 11.71 13.93 -6.71
N ALA A 257 10.45 13.79 -6.29
CA ALA A 257 9.87 14.55 -5.20
C ALA A 257 8.75 13.78 -4.48
N THR A 258 8.51 14.08 -3.20
CA THR A 258 7.52 13.40 -2.36
C THR A 258 6.81 14.39 -1.43
N ILE A 259 5.51 14.23 -1.24
CA ILE A 259 4.70 15.00 -0.29
C ILE A 259 4.04 14.10 0.75
N ASP A 260 4.23 14.43 2.03
CA ASP A 260 3.54 13.78 3.16
C ASP A 260 2.78 14.82 3.98
N VAL A 261 1.51 14.98 3.64
CA VAL A 261 0.65 16.04 4.18
C VAL A 261 -0.74 15.49 4.46
N SER A 262 -0.83 14.24 4.91
CA SER A 262 -2.10 13.54 5.12
C SER A 262 -2.45 13.32 6.60
N ASP A 263 -1.49 13.54 7.50
CA ASP A 263 -1.56 13.23 8.94
C ASP A 263 -1.89 11.75 9.22
N GLY A 264 -1.27 10.83 8.47
CA GLY A 264 -1.44 9.39 8.71
C GLY A 264 -2.79 8.83 8.28
N ASN A 265 -3.42 9.43 7.26
CA ASN A 265 -4.68 8.91 6.70
C ASN A 265 -4.52 7.43 6.32
N SER A 266 -5.49 6.59 6.70
CA SER A 266 -5.46 5.14 6.43
C SER A 266 -5.84 4.74 5.01
N ARG A 267 -5.98 5.72 4.09
CA ARG A 267 -6.45 5.53 2.71
C ARG A 267 -5.76 6.52 1.75
N PRO A 268 -5.58 6.16 0.47
CA PRO A 268 -5.17 7.09 -0.57
C PRO A 268 -6.07 8.32 -0.62
N SER A 269 -5.46 9.49 -0.70
CA SER A 269 -6.17 10.76 -0.82
C SER A 269 -6.25 11.18 -2.29
N ASP A 270 -7.35 11.85 -2.67
CA ASP A 270 -7.52 12.40 -4.01
C ASP A 270 -6.39 13.38 -4.34
N PHE A 271 -5.74 13.21 -5.49
CA PHE A 271 -4.70 14.11 -5.96
C PHE A 271 -4.80 14.39 -7.46
N ALA A 272 -4.22 15.49 -7.91
CA ALA A 272 -4.09 15.82 -9.32
C ALA A 272 -2.72 16.43 -9.65
N LEU A 273 -1.98 15.79 -10.56
CA LEU A 273 -0.72 16.32 -11.07
C LEU A 273 -0.97 17.47 -12.06
N SER A 274 -0.24 18.57 -11.92
CA SER A 274 -0.32 19.70 -12.85
C SER A 274 0.19 19.31 -14.24
N PRO A 275 -0.25 19.97 -15.32
CA PRO A 275 0.15 19.59 -16.69
C PRO A 275 1.67 19.64 -16.91
N ASP A 276 2.37 20.57 -16.25
CA ASP A 276 3.83 20.69 -16.29
C ASP A 276 4.56 19.67 -15.40
N GLY A 277 3.84 18.86 -14.61
CA GLY A 277 4.38 17.86 -13.70
C GLY A 277 5.19 18.43 -12.53
N ARG A 278 4.99 19.71 -12.18
CA ARG A 278 5.78 20.42 -11.14
C ARG A 278 4.98 20.81 -9.90
N SER A 279 3.67 20.57 -9.89
CA SER A 279 2.78 20.85 -8.75
C SER A 279 1.70 19.78 -8.64
N VAL A 280 1.17 19.59 -7.44
CA VAL A 280 0.10 18.64 -7.21
C VAL A 280 -0.97 19.29 -6.34
N TYR A 281 -2.24 19.07 -6.71
CA TYR A 281 -3.33 19.21 -5.74
C TYR A 281 -3.40 17.92 -4.94
N PHE A 282 -3.49 18.02 -3.61
CA PHE A 282 -3.60 16.87 -2.74
C PHE A 282 -4.65 17.13 -1.65
N HIS A 283 -5.56 16.19 -1.47
CA HIS A 283 -6.54 16.25 -0.38
C HIS A 283 -5.89 15.85 0.95
N CYS A 284 -5.93 16.72 1.94
CA CYS A 284 -5.17 16.58 3.20
C CYS A 284 -6.02 16.61 4.47
N GLY A 285 -7.26 16.09 4.46
CA GLY A 285 -8.13 16.17 5.65
C GLY A 285 -8.64 17.58 5.98
N THR A 286 -9.31 17.75 7.13
CA THR A 286 -10.16 18.94 7.41
C THR A 286 -9.38 20.22 7.69
N ASN A 287 -9.82 21.34 7.10
CA ASN A 287 -9.33 22.69 7.40
C ASN A 287 -9.89 23.31 8.70
N GLY A 288 -10.41 22.51 9.65
CA GLY A 288 -10.96 22.96 10.95
C GLY A 288 -12.22 23.86 10.92
N ASP A 289 -12.46 24.61 9.83
CA ASP A 289 -13.35 25.79 9.84
C ASP A 289 -14.43 25.80 8.73
N GLY A 290 -14.61 24.70 7.97
CA GLY A 290 -15.65 24.59 6.92
C GLY A 290 -15.34 25.27 5.57
N GLY A 291 -14.06 25.42 5.23
CA GLY A 291 -13.59 25.83 3.89
C GLY A 291 -13.37 24.66 2.93
N LEU A 292 -13.00 24.93 1.67
CA LEU A 292 -12.61 23.87 0.73
C LEU A 292 -11.33 23.19 1.23
N GLN A 293 -11.36 21.87 1.39
CA GLN A 293 -10.27 21.02 1.90
C GLN A 293 -9.27 20.67 0.81
N GLY A 294 -8.02 20.43 1.20
CA GLY A 294 -6.92 20.11 0.32
C GLY A 294 -5.91 21.25 0.18
N CYS A 295 -4.83 20.96 -0.55
CA CYS A 295 -3.70 21.85 -0.76
C CYS A 295 -3.21 21.79 -2.20
N ILE A 296 -2.47 22.82 -2.61
CA ILE A 296 -1.68 22.82 -3.84
C ILE A 296 -0.23 23.01 -3.44
N VAL A 297 0.60 22.00 -3.71
CA VAL A 297 2.01 21.99 -3.31
C VAL A 297 2.93 21.83 -4.51
N PRO A 298 4.12 22.44 -4.47
CA PRO A 298 5.14 22.19 -5.48
C PRO A 298 5.70 20.77 -5.33
N LEU A 299 6.09 20.18 -6.46
CA LEU A 299 6.60 18.80 -6.55
C LEU A 299 7.74 18.73 -7.57
N ASP A 300 8.74 19.63 -7.42
CA ASP A 300 9.86 19.74 -8.36
C ASP A 300 10.99 18.76 -8.06
N ARG A 301 11.41 18.72 -6.81
CA ARG A 301 12.39 17.80 -6.24
C ARG A 301 12.29 17.79 -4.70
N GLY A 302 12.72 16.71 -4.07
CA GLY A 302 12.82 16.59 -2.61
C GLY A 302 11.49 16.36 -1.89
N HIS A 303 11.54 16.39 -0.56
CA HIS A 303 10.45 16.09 0.35
C HIS A 303 9.80 17.34 0.95
N LEU A 304 8.47 17.35 1.00
CA LEU A 304 7.66 18.38 1.64
C LEU A 304 6.64 17.74 2.60
N SER A 305 6.59 18.22 3.84
CA SER A 305 5.61 17.74 4.82
C SER A 305 5.11 18.81 5.80
N TRP A 306 3.95 18.56 6.40
CA TRP A 306 3.40 19.26 7.58
C TRP A 306 2.22 18.42 8.14
N LEU A 307 1.76 18.69 9.37
CA LEU A 307 0.57 18.02 9.92
C LEU A 307 -0.70 18.83 9.62
N PRO A 308 -1.51 18.45 8.60
CA PRO A 308 -2.65 19.26 8.17
C PRO A 308 -3.73 19.47 9.23
N ASN A 309 -4.01 18.48 10.08
CA ASN A 309 -5.07 18.59 11.11
C ASN A 309 -4.74 19.63 12.19
N HIS A 310 -3.47 20.03 12.33
CA HIS A 310 -3.09 21.08 13.27
C HIS A 310 -3.33 22.49 12.73
N VAL A 311 -3.69 22.67 11.44
CA VAL A 311 -3.77 24.00 10.82
C VAL A 311 -5.13 24.67 11.09
N GLU A 312 -5.16 25.73 11.89
CA GLU A 312 -6.38 26.52 12.21
C GLU A 312 -6.38 27.95 11.60
N THR A 313 -5.38 28.31 10.78
CA THR A 313 -5.23 29.66 10.19
C THR A 313 -4.85 29.61 8.70
N ASP A 314 -4.64 30.76 8.06
CA ASP A 314 -4.24 30.85 6.65
C ASP A 314 -2.86 30.21 6.42
N HIS A 315 -2.81 29.10 5.68
CA HIS A 315 -1.58 28.38 5.33
C HIS A 315 -1.18 28.63 3.86
N PRO A 316 0.13 28.71 3.53
CA PRO A 316 0.59 29.06 2.18
C PRO A 316 0.22 28.06 1.08
N TYR A 317 -0.08 26.80 1.43
CA TYR A 317 -0.41 25.74 0.47
C TYR A 317 -1.87 25.29 0.51
N LEU A 318 -2.61 25.53 1.60
CA LEU A 318 -4.00 25.09 1.71
C LEU A 318 -4.92 25.85 0.76
N LEU A 319 -6.00 25.19 0.35
CA LEU A 319 -7.07 25.83 -0.40
C LEU A 319 -7.76 26.95 0.42
N ALA A 320 -8.41 27.89 -0.28
CA ALA A 320 -8.97 29.06 0.37
C ALA A 320 -10.09 28.68 1.35
N ARG A 321 -9.95 29.13 2.61
CA ARG A 321 -10.93 28.87 3.67
C ARG A 321 -12.28 29.52 3.42
N ARG A 322 -12.30 30.73 2.84
CA ARG A 322 -13.53 31.51 2.67
C ARG A 322 -14.29 31.08 1.41
N LEU A 323 -15.26 30.19 1.59
CA LEU A 323 -16.21 29.86 0.54
C LEU A 323 -17.17 31.04 0.28
N PRO A 324 -17.46 31.36 -1.00
CA PRO A 324 -18.56 32.25 -1.35
C PRO A 324 -19.87 31.78 -0.70
N ASN A 325 -20.73 32.71 -0.25
CA ASN A 325 -21.96 32.36 0.47
C ASN A 325 -22.83 31.35 -0.30
N ALA A 326 -22.93 31.50 -1.63
CA ALA A 326 -23.70 30.58 -2.46
C ALA A 326 -23.15 29.13 -2.47
N VAL A 327 -21.84 28.95 -2.33
CA VAL A 327 -21.20 27.62 -2.23
C VAL A 327 -21.41 27.05 -0.83
N ARG A 328 -21.25 27.89 0.19
CA ARG A 328 -21.50 27.51 1.60
C ARG A 328 -22.95 27.08 1.83
N ASP A 329 -23.90 27.84 1.30
CA ASP A 329 -25.34 27.54 1.41
C ASP A 329 -25.68 26.24 0.66
N ALA A 330 -25.04 25.98 -0.49
CA ALA A 330 -25.21 24.74 -1.23
C ALA A 330 -24.70 23.53 -0.43
N PHE A 331 -23.49 23.61 0.12
CA PHE A 331 -22.92 22.56 0.98
C PHE A 331 -23.80 22.30 2.21
N ALA A 332 -24.24 23.34 2.92
CA ALA A 332 -25.08 23.23 4.12
C ALA A 332 -26.53 22.76 3.86
N SER A 333 -26.97 22.76 2.60
CA SER A 333 -28.29 22.26 2.19
C SER A 333 -28.30 20.76 1.91
N LEU A 334 -27.13 20.16 1.62
CA LEU A 334 -26.96 18.75 1.27
C LEU A 334 -26.79 17.85 2.51
N GLU A 335 -26.23 18.36 3.61
CA GLU A 335 -26.12 17.65 4.91
C GLU A 335 -27.49 17.27 5.52
N ARG A 336 -28.61 17.79 4.99
CA ARG A 336 -29.96 17.69 5.60
C ARG A 336 -30.89 16.64 5.00
N GLY A 337 -30.42 15.75 4.13
CA GLY A 337 -31.13 14.52 3.77
C GLY A 337 -31.55 14.40 2.31
N ASP A 338 -30.87 13.49 1.61
CA ASP A 338 -31.39 12.53 0.62
C ASP A 338 -30.15 11.73 0.17
N GLY A 339 -29.97 10.53 0.70
CA GLY A 339 -28.75 9.71 0.67
C GLY A 339 -28.30 9.18 -0.69
N ASP A 340 -28.09 10.06 -1.68
CA ASP A 340 -27.48 9.74 -2.99
C ASP A 340 -26.51 10.85 -3.46
N TRP A 341 -26.27 11.91 -2.66
CA TRP A 341 -25.58 13.13 -3.11
C TRP A 341 -24.75 13.77 -1.99
N LEU A 342 -23.55 13.24 -1.73
CA LEU A 342 -22.55 13.91 -0.92
C LEU A 342 -21.58 14.62 -1.87
N VAL A 343 -21.73 15.93 -2.06
CA VAL A 343 -20.61 16.74 -2.56
C VAL A 343 -19.78 17.04 -1.32
N GLY A 344 -18.60 16.42 -1.23
CA GLY A 344 -17.66 16.65 -0.14
C GLY A 344 -17.21 18.11 -0.06
N GLN A 345 -16.68 18.53 1.09
CA GLN A 345 -15.99 19.83 1.21
C GLN A 345 -14.62 19.82 0.49
N TRP A 346 -14.40 19.02 -0.56
CA TRP A 346 -13.15 18.86 -1.32
C TRP A 346 -13.42 18.71 -2.83
N ILE A 347 -12.36 18.62 -3.63
CA ILE A 347 -12.44 18.38 -5.09
C ILE A 347 -12.38 16.86 -5.33
N GLU A 348 -13.49 16.24 -5.71
CA GLU A 348 -13.58 14.82 -6.06
C GLU A 348 -13.05 14.56 -7.48
N ASP A 349 -12.31 13.47 -7.71
CA ASP A 349 -11.62 13.18 -8.98
C ASP A 349 -10.92 14.41 -9.60
N PRO A 350 -10.05 15.09 -8.85
CA PRO A 350 -9.54 16.41 -9.22
C PRO A 350 -8.78 16.37 -10.56
N ALA A 351 -8.97 17.34 -11.44
CA ALA A 351 -8.24 17.43 -12.70
C ALA A 351 -7.79 18.87 -12.95
N TRP A 352 -6.57 19.05 -13.44
CA TRP A 352 -6.08 20.37 -13.86
C TRP A 352 -6.62 20.75 -15.23
N SER A 353 -6.82 22.05 -15.46
CA SER A 353 -6.93 22.56 -16.82
C SER A 353 -5.61 22.37 -17.57
N PRO A 354 -5.65 22.17 -18.90
CA PRO A 354 -4.45 22.06 -19.73
C PRO A 354 -3.48 23.24 -19.61
N ASP A 355 -3.99 24.44 -19.30
CA ASP A 355 -3.18 25.65 -19.09
C ASP A 355 -2.59 25.77 -17.67
N GLY A 356 -2.90 24.81 -16.77
CA GLY A 356 -2.46 24.84 -15.37
C GLY A 356 -3.10 25.94 -14.51
N ALA A 357 -4.10 26.66 -15.01
CA ALA A 357 -4.68 27.79 -14.29
C ALA A 357 -5.76 27.40 -13.28
N ARG A 358 -6.40 26.23 -13.44
CA ARG A 358 -7.57 25.83 -12.64
C ARG A 358 -7.57 24.35 -12.32
N LEU A 359 -8.23 24.01 -11.22
CA LEU A 359 -8.63 22.66 -10.84
C LEU A 359 -10.13 22.48 -11.04
N TYR A 360 -10.54 21.27 -11.39
CA TYR A 360 -11.94 20.87 -11.57
C TYR A 360 -12.20 19.55 -10.86
N GLY A 361 -13.41 19.36 -10.34
CA GLY A 361 -13.84 18.09 -9.73
C GLY A 361 -15.06 17.48 -10.42
N SER A 362 -15.23 16.17 -10.28
CA SER A 362 -16.41 15.41 -10.73
C SER A 362 -17.70 15.88 -10.06
N ASN A 363 -17.59 16.43 -8.86
CA ASN A 363 -18.66 17.15 -8.15
C ASN A 363 -18.99 18.54 -8.72
N ALA A 364 -18.52 18.86 -9.93
CA ALA A 364 -18.80 20.07 -10.70
C ALA A 364 -18.41 21.38 -9.98
N ILE A 365 -17.21 21.37 -9.39
CA ILE A 365 -16.54 22.54 -8.82
C ILE A 365 -15.38 22.99 -9.72
N SER A 366 -15.07 24.29 -9.71
CA SER A 366 -13.84 24.84 -10.29
C SER A 366 -13.14 25.76 -9.31
N VAL A 367 -11.83 25.63 -9.22
CA VAL A 367 -10.95 26.38 -8.32
C VAL A 367 -9.84 27.02 -9.14
N ASP A 368 -9.57 28.29 -8.89
CA ASP A 368 -8.43 28.98 -9.50
C ASP A 368 -7.16 28.58 -8.73
N ALA A 369 -6.18 28.02 -9.43
CA ALA A 369 -5.02 27.42 -8.77
C ALA A 369 -4.09 28.46 -8.12
N ALA A 370 -4.04 29.68 -8.67
CA ALA A 370 -3.17 30.74 -8.18
C ALA A 370 -3.72 31.40 -6.90
N THR A 371 -5.02 31.67 -6.88
CA THR A 371 -5.73 32.26 -5.73
C THR A 371 -6.18 31.20 -4.73
N ARG A 372 -6.32 29.95 -5.18
CA ARG A 372 -6.85 28.80 -4.44
C ARG A 372 -8.32 28.95 -4.03
N GLU A 373 -9.05 29.85 -4.71
CA GLU A 373 -10.45 30.17 -4.44
C GLU A 373 -11.40 29.45 -5.40
N VAL A 374 -12.60 29.11 -4.90
CA VAL A 374 -13.68 28.55 -5.72
C VAL A 374 -14.18 29.62 -6.70
N VAL A 375 -14.04 29.34 -8.01
CA VAL A 375 -14.51 30.23 -9.08
C VAL A 375 -16.00 30.05 -9.29
N TRP A 376 -16.45 28.79 -9.39
CA TRP A 376 -17.85 28.45 -9.56
C TRP A 376 -18.13 27.02 -9.06
N HIS A 377 -19.40 26.76 -8.75
CA HIS A 377 -19.92 25.42 -8.49
C HIS A 377 -21.25 25.24 -9.22
N ALA A 378 -21.61 24.00 -9.53
CA ALA A 378 -22.93 23.66 -10.03
C ALA A 378 -23.45 22.35 -9.40
N PRO A 379 -24.77 22.19 -9.19
CA PRO A 379 -25.33 20.91 -8.76
C PRO A 379 -25.13 19.84 -9.84
N GLY A 380 -24.38 18.79 -9.52
CA GLY A 380 -24.15 17.64 -10.39
C GLY A 380 -23.52 16.47 -9.62
N ARG A 381 -23.66 15.25 -10.15
CA ARG A 381 -22.96 14.05 -9.64
C ARG A 381 -21.68 13.71 -10.40
N LEU A 382 -21.59 14.21 -11.62
CA LEU A 382 -20.52 13.83 -12.52
C LEU A 382 -20.20 15.02 -13.40
N ALA A 383 -18.91 15.31 -13.51
CA ALA A 383 -18.38 16.33 -14.36
C ALA A 383 -17.04 15.90 -14.93
N ARG A 384 -16.80 16.23 -16.20
CA ARG A 384 -15.51 16.00 -16.86
C ARG A 384 -15.15 17.21 -17.73
N LEU A 385 -13.93 17.70 -17.54
CA LEU A 385 -13.34 18.79 -18.32
C LEU A 385 -12.99 18.31 -19.73
N SER A 386 -13.23 19.13 -20.75
CA SER A 386 -12.82 18.85 -22.12
C SER A 386 -11.28 18.95 -22.27
N PRO A 387 -10.67 18.21 -23.22
CA PRO A 387 -9.21 18.20 -23.41
C PRO A 387 -8.60 19.56 -23.75
N ASP A 388 -9.38 20.48 -24.34
CA ASP A 388 -8.96 21.85 -24.63
C ASP A 388 -9.15 22.82 -23.45
N GLY A 389 -9.76 22.36 -22.35
CA GLY A 389 -10.06 23.16 -21.16
C GLY A 389 -11.18 24.19 -21.34
N ALA A 390 -11.91 24.19 -22.46
CA ALA A 390 -12.92 25.21 -22.75
C ALA A 390 -14.31 24.86 -22.19
N LEU A 391 -14.64 23.57 -22.08
CA LEU A 391 -15.95 23.08 -21.68
C LEU A 391 -15.88 22.11 -20.50
N VAL A 392 -16.93 22.10 -19.70
CA VAL A 392 -17.19 21.05 -18.71
C VAL A 392 -18.54 20.43 -19.01
N ALA A 393 -18.56 19.12 -19.22
CA ALA A 393 -19.80 18.35 -19.25
C ALA A 393 -20.22 18.07 -17.81
N THR A 394 -21.47 18.38 -17.45
CA THR A 394 -22.00 18.18 -16.09
C THR A 394 -23.33 17.43 -16.13
N VAL A 395 -23.50 16.44 -15.24
CA VAL A 395 -24.71 15.62 -15.14
C VAL A 395 -25.45 15.96 -13.85
N SER A 396 -26.70 16.40 -13.98
CA SER A 396 -27.59 16.68 -12.85
C SER A 396 -28.89 15.87 -12.96
N ARG A 397 -29.78 15.98 -11.96
CA ARG A 397 -31.14 15.39 -12.02
C ARG A 397 -31.96 15.83 -13.25
N ARG A 398 -31.59 16.94 -13.90
CA ARG A 398 -32.28 17.46 -15.10
C ARG A 398 -31.68 16.93 -16.41
N GLY A 399 -30.59 16.18 -16.36
CA GLY A 399 -29.87 15.67 -17.53
C GLY A 399 -28.47 16.27 -17.65
N LEU A 400 -27.88 16.11 -18.84
CA LEU A 400 -26.54 16.58 -19.20
C LEU A 400 -26.56 18.06 -19.59
N PHE A 401 -25.57 18.82 -19.15
CA PHE A 401 -25.32 20.21 -19.54
C PHE A 401 -23.87 20.37 -19.97
N LEU A 402 -23.62 21.19 -20.99
CA LEU A 402 -22.28 21.66 -21.30
C LEU A 402 -22.14 23.10 -20.80
N ARG A 403 -21.06 23.34 -20.07
CA ARG A 403 -20.76 24.62 -19.43
C ARG A 403 -19.45 25.18 -19.94
N GLU A 404 -19.34 26.50 -19.95
CA GLU A 404 -18.06 27.17 -20.10
C GLU A 404 -17.20 26.86 -18.87
N ALA A 405 -16.00 26.31 -19.07
CA ALA A 405 -15.15 25.87 -17.97
C ALA A 405 -14.66 27.04 -17.09
N SER A 406 -14.42 28.21 -17.68
CA SER A 406 -13.92 29.40 -16.97
C SER A 406 -14.96 30.05 -16.06
N THR A 407 -16.26 29.94 -16.36
CA THR A 407 -17.33 30.67 -15.64
C THR A 407 -18.42 29.78 -15.05
N GLY A 408 -18.48 28.50 -15.44
CA GLY A 408 -19.56 27.57 -15.06
C GLY A 408 -20.90 27.85 -15.74
N ARG A 409 -20.97 28.86 -16.63
CA ARG A 409 -22.20 29.24 -17.33
C ARG A 409 -22.65 28.13 -18.27
N ILE A 410 -23.94 27.83 -18.23
CA ILE A 410 -24.55 26.86 -19.14
C ILE A 410 -24.45 27.40 -20.56
N ARG A 411 -23.74 26.68 -21.42
CA ARG A 411 -23.68 26.93 -22.86
C ARG A 411 -24.86 26.27 -23.55
N CYS A 412 -25.16 25.02 -23.19
CA CYS A 412 -26.31 24.27 -23.72
C CYS A 412 -26.78 23.15 -22.76
N GLY A 413 -27.94 22.58 -23.07
CA GLY A 413 -28.66 21.62 -22.25
C GLY A 413 -29.89 22.22 -21.53
N PRO A 414 -30.66 21.41 -20.77
CA PRO A 414 -30.41 20.00 -20.50
C PRO A 414 -30.63 19.10 -21.71
N PHE A 415 -29.78 18.09 -21.87
CA PHE A 415 -30.04 16.94 -22.75
C PHE A 415 -30.61 15.79 -21.92
N ALA A 416 -31.81 15.35 -22.26
CA ALA A 416 -32.53 14.29 -21.57
C ALA A 416 -32.10 12.92 -22.11
N LEU A 417 -31.02 12.37 -21.54
CA LEU A 417 -30.40 11.09 -21.94
C LEU A 417 -30.66 9.96 -20.93
N GLY A 418 -31.55 10.14 -19.96
CA GLY A 418 -31.72 9.20 -18.84
C GLY A 418 -30.77 9.51 -17.69
N LYS A 419 -30.03 8.50 -17.20
CA LYS A 419 -29.12 8.60 -16.04
C LYS A 419 -27.64 8.44 -16.47
N PRO A 420 -26.98 9.43 -17.11
CA PRO A 420 -25.58 9.29 -17.55
C PRO A 420 -24.57 8.97 -16.45
N VAL A 421 -23.88 7.84 -16.55
CA VAL A 421 -23.02 7.22 -15.54
C VAL A 421 -21.53 7.43 -15.81
N SER A 422 -21.14 7.64 -17.07
CA SER A 422 -19.75 8.00 -17.40
C SER A 422 -19.68 8.97 -18.59
N LEU A 423 -18.58 9.72 -18.68
CA LEU A 423 -18.32 10.76 -19.66
C LEU A 423 -16.88 10.63 -20.18
N HIS A 424 -16.70 10.43 -21.49
CA HIS A 424 -15.36 10.26 -22.09
C HIS A 424 -15.18 11.24 -23.24
N TRP A 425 -14.27 12.20 -23.07
CA TRP A 425 -13.88 13.12 -24.13
C TRP A 425 -12.86 12.48 -25.07
N ALA A 426 -13.00 12.73 -26.37
CA ALA A 426 -12.03 12.27 -27.35
C ALA A 426 -10.82 13.22 -27.42
N PRO A 427 -9.58 12.70 -27.40
CA PRO A 427 -8.38 13.51 -27.47
C PRO A 427 -8.06 14.00 -28.89
N GLY A 428 -7.28 15.08 -28.99
CA GLY A 428 -6.61 15.49 -30.23
C GLY A 428 -7.50 16.06 -31.34
N ARG A 429 -8.73 16.50 -31.04
CA ARG A 429 -9.64 17.12 -32.02
C ARG A 429 -9.76 18.63 -31.79
N THR A 430 -10.00 19.37 -32.87
CA THR A 430 -10.39 20.80 -32.82
C THR A 430 -11.84 21.01 -32.38
N VAL A 431 -12.69 20.00 -32.60
CA VAL A 431 -14.08 19.96 -32.14
C VAL A 431 -14.14 19.00 -30.96
N ASN A 432 -14.63 19.47 -29.82
CA ASN A 432 -14.72 18.65 -28.61
C ASN A 432 -15.78 17.57 -28.81
N ARG A 433 -15.35 16.31 -28.84
CA ARG A 433 -16.24 15.16 -28.98
C ARG A 433 -16.38 14.45 -27.64
N LEU A 434 -17.61 14.18 -27.22
CA LEU A 434 -17.94 13.54 -25.95
C LEU A 434 -18.77 12.28 -26.18
N ALA A 435 -18.32 11.15 -25.65
CA ALA A 435 -19.18 9.99 -25.39
C ALA A 435 -19.85 10.14 -24.02
N VAL A 436 -21.15 9.92 -23.99
CA VAL A 436 -21.98 9.93 -22.79
C VAL A 436 -22.60 8.57 -22.63
N LEU A 437 -22.30 7.97 -21.49
CA LEU A 437 -22.59 6.59 -21.17
C LEU A 437 -23.81 6.52 -20.26
N THR A 438 -24.83 5.73 -20.60
CA THR A 438 -26.04 5.55 -19.81
C THR A 438 -26.27 4.06 -19.47
N PRO A 439 -26.75 3.75 -18.25
CA PRO A 439 -26.89 2.37 -17.81
C PRO A 439 -28.01 1.66 -18.58
N PRO A 440 -28.03 0.32 -18.57
CA PRO A 440 -29.09 -0.44 -19.22
C PRO A 440 -30.49 -0.06 -18.72
N THR A 441 -31.46 -0.01 -19.65
CA THR A 441 -32.85 0.29 -19.30
C THR A 441 -33.73 -0.95 -19.40
N GLY A 442 -34.31 -1.39 -18.28
CA GLY A 442 -35.23 -2.54 -18.24
C GLY A 442 -34.51 -3.88 -18.10
N THR A 443 -35.07 -4.96 -18.65
CA THR A 443 -34.51 -6.32 -18.61
C THR A 443 -33.52 -6.62 -19.75
N ALA A 444 -33.25 -5.64 -20.62
CA ALA A 444 -32.28 -5.78 -21.70
C ALA A 444 -30.90 -5.37 -21.18
N GLU A 445 -29.91 -6.25 -21.29
CA GLU A 445 -28.51 -6.04 -20.90
C GLU A 445 -27.76 -5.12 -21.90
N THR A 446 -28.40 -4.02 -22.31
CA THR A 446 -27.84 -3.06 -23.29
C THR A 446 -27.83 -1.65 -22.71
N GLY A 447 -26.66 -1.03 -22.62
CA GLY A 447 -26.46 0.37 -22.23
C GLY A 447 -26.61 1.34 -23.40
N GLY A 448 -26.88 2.62 -23.10
CA GLY A 448 -26.98 3.66 -24.13
C GLY A 448 -25.69 4.45 -24.32
N VAL A 449 -25.27 4.60 -25.57
CA VAL A 449 -24.11 5.41 -25.98
C VAL A 449 -24.59 6.62 -26.75
N HIS A 450 -24.23 7.81 -26.30
CA HIS A 450 -24.57 9.06 -26.97
C HIS A 450 -23.30 9.85 -27.27
N VAL A 451 -23.08 10.24 -28.52
CA VAL A 451 -21.90 11.01 -28.93
C VAL A 451 -22.31 12.41 -29.32
N PHE A 452 -21.64 13.40 -28.75
CA PHE A 452 -21.79 14.82 -29.02
C PHE A 452 -20.55 15.37 -29.71
N ASP A 453 -20.75 16.25 -30.69
CA ASP A 453 -19.73 17.15 -31.22
C ASP A 453 -20.11 18.57 -30.79
N ASP A 454 -19.32 19.14 -29.88
CA ASP A 454 -19.67 20.34 -29.10
C ASP A 454 -21.09 20.21 -28.51
N ASP A 455 -22.04 21.05 -28.93
CA ASP A 455 -23.42 21.08 -28.43
C ASP A 455 -24.40 20.22 -29.22
N ARG A 456 -23.93 19.49 -30.24
CA ARG A 456 -24.77 18.71 -31.14
C ARG A 456 -24.66 17.22 -30.85
N LEU A 457 -25.77 16.59 -30.52
CA LEU A 457 -25.89 15.13 -30.52
C LEU A 457 -25.76 14.62 -31.97
N VAL A 458 -24.69 13.88 -32.24
CA VAL A 458 -24.38 13.34 -33.58
C VAL A 458 -24.69 11.86 -33.70
N PHE A 459 -24.70 11.12 -32.59
CA PHE A 459 -25.00 9.70 -32.57
C PHE A 459 -25.65 9.26 -31.25
N SER A 460 -26.54 8.27 -31.32
CA SER A 460 -27.19 7.66 -30.16
C SER A 460 -27.60 6.22 -30.49
N ALA A 461 -27.13 5.23 -29.73
CA ALA A 461 -27.52 3.84 -29.90
C ALA A 461 -27.57 3.07 -28.58
N GLN A 462 -28.13 1.86 -28.64
CA GLN A 462 -28.04 0.86 -27.58
C GLN A 462 -26.97 -0.15 -27.96
N VAL A 463 -26.11 -0.49 -27.00
CA VAL A 463 -24.96 -1.37 -27.18
C VAL A 463 -24.99 -2.43 -26.07
N PRO A 464 -24.74 -3.71 -26.36
CA PRO A 464 -24.67 -4.77 -25.34
C PRO A 464 -23.57 -4.47 -24.31
N HIS A 465 -23.93 -4.37 -23.03
CA HIS A 465 -22.97 -4.12 -21.95
C HIS A 465 -23.50 -4.51 -20.58
N SER A 466 -22.61 -5.00 -19.71
CA SER A 466 -22.85 -5.45 -18.33
C SER A 466 -23.18 -4.34 -17.32
N GLY A 467 -23.34 -3.09 -17.77
CA GLY A 467 -23.52 -1.93 -16.90
C GLY A 467 -22.32 -0.99 -16.90
N TRP A 468 -22.60 0.29 -17.13
CA TRP A 468 -21.66 1.40 -16.98
C TRP A 468 -21.90 1.95 -15.57
N GLY A 469 -20.98 1.73 -14.64
CA GLY A 469 -21.16 2.14 -13.23
C GLY A 469 -19.83 2.49 -12.61
N ASP A 470 -19.86 3.27 -11.53
CA ASP A 470 -18.71 3.50 -10.65
C ASP A 470 -18.40 2.16 -9.96
N GLN A 471 -17.59 1.33 -10.62
CA GLN A 471 -16.91 0.24 -9.96
C GLN A 471 -15.67 0.83 -9.31
N GLU A 472 -15.48 0.57 -8.02
CA GLU A 472 -14.37 1.12 -7.24
C GLU A 472 -13.01 0.70 -7.84
N GLY A 473 -12.13 1.65 -8.22
CA GLY A 473 -10.83 1.36 -8.86
C GLY A 473 -10.61 2.09 -10.20
N ASP A 474 -9.49 1.83 -10.86
CA ASP A 474 -9.10 2.47 -12.14
C ASP A 474 -9.87 1.95 -13.38
N HIS A 475 -11.11 1.48 -13.22
CA HIS A 475 -11.85 0.82 -14.29
C HIS A 475 -12.23 1.77 -15.44
N ASN A 476 -11.93 1.38 -16.68
CA ASN A 476 -12.29 2.17 -17.86
C ASN A 476 -12.83 1.33 -19.02
N ALA A 477 -14.15 1.20 -19.11
CA ALA A 477 -14.81 0.41 -20.16
C ALA A 477 -14.86 1.09 -21.56
N TRP A 478 -14.31 2.30 -21.72
CA TRP A 478 -14.36 3.06 -22.98
C TRP A 478 -13.05 3.76 -23.32
N ALA A 479 -12.56 3.57 -24.54
CA ALA A 479 -11.36 4.24 -25.04
C ALA A 479 -11.60 4.86 -26.43
N TRP A 480 -11.26 6.14 -26.57
CA TRP A 480 -11.24 6.81 -27.88
C TRP A 480 -9.89 6.57 -28.58
N ALA A 481 -9.94 6.25 -29.87
CA ALA A 481 -8.76 6.33 -30.72
C ALA A 481 -8.25 7.78 -30.80
N PRO A 482 -6.93 7.99 -30.98
CA PRO A 482 -6.39 9.30 -31.30
C PRO A 482 -7.18 9.97 -32.44
N GLY A 483 -7.65 11.19 -32.21
CA GLY A 483 -8.49 11.92 -33.17
C GLY A 483 -10.00 11.59 -33.12
N GLY A 484 -10.46 10.67 -32.27
CA GLY A 484 -11.88 10.49 -31.90
C GLY A 484 -12.82 9.98 -32.99
N GLU A 485 -12.30 9.39 -34.07
CA GLU A 485 -13.11 8.79 -35.14
C GLU A 485 -13.44 7.32 -34.93
N ARG A 486 -12.73 6.66 -34.00
CA ARG A 486 -12.96 5.28 -33.59
C ARG A 486 -12.96 5.20 -32.07
N ALA A 487 -13.67 4.23 -31.51
CA ALA A 487 -13.60 3.91 -30.09
C ALA A 487 -13.63 2.41 -29.88
N ALA A 488 -13.04 1.96 -28.78
CA ALA A 488 -13.18 0.61 -28.27
C ALA A 488 -13.97 0.65 -26.96
N PHE A 489 -14.78 -0.38 -26.73
CA PHE A 489 -15.45 -0.58 -25.45
C PHE A 489 -15.59 -2.07 -25.15
N LEU A 490 -15.62 -2.39 -23.86
CA LEU A 490 -15.78 -3.76 -23.38
C LEU A 490 -17.25 -4.19 -23.44
N THR A 491 -17.52 -5.48 -23.57
CA THR A 491 -18.87 -6.05 -23.68
C THR A 491 -19.11 -7.07 -22.58
N ILE A 492 -20.37 -7.36 -22.27
CA ILE A 492 -20.75 -8.38 -21.28
C ILE A 492 -20.27 -9.80 -21.66
N GLU A 493 -19.99 -10.04 -22.94
CA GLU A 493 -19.52 -11.33 -23.45
C GLU A 493 -18.00 -11.51 -23.29
N GLY A 494 -17.31 -10.57 -22.63
CA GLY A 494 -15.85 -10.62 -22.45
C GLY A 494 -15.09 -10.32 -23.75
N SER A 495 -15.61 -9.40 -24.57
CA SER A 495 -14.95 -8.93 -25.80
C SER A 495 -14.81 -7.41 -25.81
N ALA A 496 -13.76 -6.89 -26.46
CA ALA A 496 -13.64 -5.47 -26.77
C ALA A 496 -14.08 -5.22 -28.21
N GLU A 497 -15.18 -4.48 -28.37
CA GLU A 497 -15.70 -4.08 -29.68
C GLU A 497 -15.12 -2.74 -30.14
N ILE A 498 -14.72 -2.68 -31.40
CA ILE A 498 -14.06 -1.52 -32.00
C ILE A 498 -14.98 -0.94 -33.06
N TRP A 499 -15.40 0.30 -32.86
CA TRP A 499 -16.38 0.98 -33.69
C TRP A 499 -15.80 2.19 -34.40
N SER A 500 -16.20 2.40 -35.65
CA SER A 500 -15.98 3.63 -36.39
C SER A 500 -17.18 4.56 -36.29
N PHE A 501 -16.90 5.83 -36.03
CA PHE A 501 -17.83 6.96 -36.02
C PHE A 501 -17.49 7.99 -37.11
N ALA A 502 -16.71 7.60 -38.13
CA ALA A 502 -16.36 8.48 -39.26
C ALA A 502 -17.60 8.95 -40.04
N ASP A 503 -18.63 8.10 -40.14
CA ASP A 503 -20.00 8.48 -40.52
C ASP A 503 -20.92 8.37 -39.29
N PRO A 504 -21.20 9.47 -38.57
CA PRO A 504 -22.03 9.43 -37.37
C PRO A 504 -23.47 8.94 -37.62
N ALA A 505 -23.95 9.01 -38.86
CA ALA A 505 -25.29 8.52 -39.22
C ALA A 505 -25.32 6.99 -39.39
N ASN A 506 -24.15 6.35 -39.57
CA ASN A 506 -24.02 4.91 -39.78
C ASN A 506 -22.70 4.39 -39.21
N PRO A 507 -22.55 4.36 -37.88
CA PRO A 507 -21.36 3.80 -37.27
C PRO A 507 -21.28 2.31 -37.53
N ARG A 508 -20.05 1.82 -37.61
CA ARG A 508 -19.78 0.44 -38.01
C ARG A 508 -18.85 -0.22 -37.02
N LEU A 509 -19.22 -1.41 -36.58
CA LEU A 509 -18.30 -2.33 -35.97
C LEU A 509 -17.20 -2.65 -36.99
N ILE A 510 -15.96 -2.33 -36.62
CA ILE A 510 -14.75 -2.64 -37.39
C ILE A 510 -14.31 -4.07 -37.07
N ARG A 511 -14.23 -4.39 -35.77
CA ARG A 511 -13.69 -5.64 -35.24
C ARG A 511 -14.17 -5.86 -33.81
N SER A 512 -14.20 -7.12 -33.39
CA SER A 512 -14.24 -7.52 -31.97
C SER A 512 -12.99 -8.33 -31.67
N VAL A 513 -12.40 -8.12 -30.50
CA VAL A 513 -11.25 -8.88 -29.97
C VAL A 513 -11.65 -9.50 -28.64
N LEU A 514 -11.12 -10.68 -28.33
CA LEU A 514 -11.37 -11.32 -27.03
C LEU A 514 -10.72 -10.49 -25.93
N ALA A 515 -11.47 -10.19 -24.88
CA ALA A 515 -11.03 -9.39 -23.73
C ALA A 515 -11.10 -10.17 -22.41
N GLY A 516 -11.73 -11.35 -22.39
CA GLY A 516 -11.81 -12.19 -21.20
C GLY A 516 -12.55 -11.49 -20.06
N GLY A 517 -11.93 -11.48 -18.88
CA GLY A 517 -12.43 -10.84 -17.66
C GLY A 517 -12.11 -9.36 -17.52
N ALA A 518 -11.42 -8.76 -18.50
CA ALA A 518 -10.95 -7.40 -18.42
C ALA A 518 -12.05 -6.38 -18.10
N ASP A 519 -11.72 -5.41 -17.25
CA ASP A 519 -12.60 -4.31 -16.86
C ASP A 519 -12.14 -2.96 -17.44
N THR A 520 -10.94 -2.92 -18.02
CA THR A 520 -10.29 -1.71 -18.52
C THR A 520 -9.82 -1.87 -19.96
N VAL A 521 -10.05 -0.83 -20.76
CA VAL A 521 -9.51 -0.68 -22.11
C VAL A 521 -8.85 0.69 -22.28
N TYR A 522 -7.68 0.69 -22.92
CA TYR A 522 -6.97 1.88 -23.39
C TYR A 522 -6.67 1.79 -24.89
N TRP A 523 -6.55 2.96 -25.52
CA TRP A 523 -6.14 3.07 -26.91
C TRP A 523 -4.83 3.86 -27.00
N GLY A 524 -3.75 3.17 -27.36
CA GLY A 524 -2.41 3.75 -27.48
C GLY A 524 -2.03 4.15 -28.90
N VAL A 525 -0.76 4.47 -29.08
CA VAL A 525 -0.17 4.74 -30.40
C VAL A 525 -0.17 3.50 -31.30
N ASP A 526 0.06 3.70 -32.59
CA ASP A 526 0.10 2.66 -33.63
C ASP A 526 -1.14 1.75 -33.65
N ASP A 527 -2.28 2.29 -33.23
CA ASP A 527 -3.55 1.57 -33.12
C ASP A 527 -3.42 0.26 -32.30
N THR A 528 -2.64 0.29 -31.23
CA THR A 528 -2.64 -0.77 -30.21
C THR A 528 -3.71 -0.50 -29.15
N LEU A 529 -4.59 -1.46 -28.94
CA LEU A 529 -5.44 -1.52 -27.76
C LEU A 529 -4.71 -2.22 -26.63
N VAL A 530 -4.88 -1.71 -25.42
CA VAL A 530 -4.54 -2.43 -24.19
C VAL A 530 -5.83 -2.80 -23.50
N VAL A 531 -5.97 -4.07 -23.17
CA VAL A 531 -7.08 -4.62 -22.40
C VAL A 531 -6.48 -5.23 -21.14
N LEU A 532 -6.99 -4.86 -19.97
CA LEU A 532 -6.44 -5.33 -18.70
C LEU A 532 -7.50 -5.45 -17.59
N ASP A 533 -7.19 -6.29 -16.62
CA ASP A 533 -7.79 -6.35 -15.27
C ASP A 533 -6.66 -6.39 -14.22
N ASP A 534 -6.97 -6.87 -13.02
CA ASP A 534 -6.05 -6.94 -11.87
C ASP A 534 -4.94 -8.00 -12.02
N ALA A 535 -5.07 -8.93 -12.98
CA ALA A 535 -4.09 -10.01 -13.20
C ALA A 535 -3.65 -10.19 -14.66
N VAL A 536 -4.49 -9.82 -15.62
CA VAL A 536 -4.33 -10.05 -17.05
C VAL A 536 -4.09 -8.74 -17.77
N MET A 537 -3.15 -8.75 -18.72
CA MET A 537 -2.93 -7.63 -19.61
C MET A 537 -2.57 -8.09 -21.02
N GLN A 538 -3.30 -7.55 -22.00
CA GLN A 538 -3.15 -7.90 -23.41
C GLN A 538 -3.00 -6.64 -24.29
N PHE A 539 -2.07 -6.70 -25.24
CA PHE A 539 -1.81 -5.67 -26.23
C PHE A 539 -2.19 -6.17 -27.62
N VAL A 540 -3.16 -5.52 -28.28
CA VAL A 540 -3.75 -5.98 -29.54
C VAL A 540 -3.72 -4.91 -30.60
N LYS A 541 -3.13 -5.20 -31.77
CA LYS A 541 -3.18 -4.32 -32.94
C LYS A 541 -4.58 -4.31 -33.55
N VAL A 542 -5.23 -3.14 -33.60
CA VAL A 542 -6.63 -2.99 -34.05
C VAL A 542 -6.82 -3.43 -35.50
N GLU A 543 -5.90 -3.06 -36.39
CA GLU A 543 -6.06 -3.34 -37.83
C GLU A 543 -5.98 -4.84 -38.12
N THR A 544 -4.97 -5.51 -37.58
CA THR A 544 -4.67 -6.92 -37.86
C THR A 544 -5.40 -7.88 -36.92
N GLY A 545 -5.66 -7.47 -35.68
CA GLY A 545 -6.07 -8.33 -34.57
C GLY A 545 -4.91 -9.13 -33.97
N GLU A 546 -3.67 -8.79 -34.31
CA GLU A 546 -2.46 -9.43 -33.78
C GLU A 546 -2.26 -9.08 -32.31
N VAL A 547 -2.06 -10.10 -31.48
CA VAL A 547 -1.69 -9.94 -30.08
C VAL A 547 -0.16 -9.80 -30.02
N VAL A 548 0.32 -8.62 -29.61
CA VAL A 548 1.76 -8.30 -29.52
C VAL A 548 2.32 -8.49 -28.11
N GLY A 549 1.45 -8.65 -27.12
CA GLY A 549 1.77 -9.02 -25.75
C GLY A 549 0.53 -9.61 -25.07
N ASP A 550 0.71 -10.69 -24.32
CA ASP A 550 -0.34 -11.38 -23.56
C ASP A 550 0.28 -11.88 -22.27
N PHE A 551 -0.10 -11.28 -21.15
CA PHE A 551 0.55 -11.48 -19.86
C PHE A 551 -0.48 -11.81 -18.81
N TYR A 552 -0.24 -12.90 -18.10
CA TYR A 552 -1.00 -13.30 -16.93
C TYR A 552 -0.05 -13.31 -15.73
N SER A 553 -0.32 -12.46 -14.76
CA SER A 553 0.50 -12.32 -13.55
C SER A 553 0.13 -13.35 -12.48
N LEU A 554 0.91 -13.40 -11.39
CA LEU A 554 0.63 -14.21 -10.19
C LEU A 554 0.69 -15.73 -10.35
N TYR A 555 1.20 -16.23 -11.48
CA TYR A 555 1.58 -17.64 -11.60
C TYR A 555 2.62 -18.02 -10.56
N VAL A 556 2.41 -19.20 -9.98
CA VAL A 556 3.41 -19.82 -9.11
C VAL A 556 3.61 -21.27 -9.53
N PRO A 557 4.65 -21.50 -10.36
CA PRO A 557 5.03 -22.83 -10.78
C PRO A 557 5.24 -23.78 -9.58
N PRO A 558 4.78 -25.04 -9.69
CA PRO A 558 5.01 -26.06 -8.67
C PRO A 558 6.48 -26.54 -8.63
N GLY A 559 7.27 -26.27 -9.68
CA GLY A 559 8.70 -26.59 -9.72
C GLY A 559 9.56 -25.72 -8.79
N PRO A 560 10.80 -26.15 -8.49
CA PRO A 560 11.73 -25.37 -7.66
C PRO A 560 12.13 -24.06 -8.35
N ARG A 561 12.40 -23.02 -7.56
CA ARG A 561 12.91 -21.74 -8.09
C ARG A 561 14.37 -21.88 -8.53
N PRO A 562 14.87 -20.98 -9.40
CA PRO A 562 16.28 -20.96 -9.81
C PRO A 562 17.26 -20.73 -8.65
N VAL A 563 16.82 -19.98 -7.62
CA VAL A 563 17.51 -19.74 -6.35
C VAL A 563 16.48 -19.73 -5.20
N GLU A 564 16.90 -20.11 -4.00
CA GLU A 564 16.09 -20.16 -2.76
C GLU A 564 16.90 -19.60 -1.58
N GLY A 565 16.26 -19.42 -0.40
CA GLY A 565 16.92 -18.88 0.79
C GLY A 565 17.27 -17.40 0.67
N ASP A 566 18.40 -17.00 1.26
CA ASP A 566 18.88 -15.61 1.29
C ASP A 566 19.21 -15.10 -0.12
N ALA A 567 19.60 -16.00 -1.04
CA ALA A 567 19.80 -15.69 -2.45
C ALA A 567 18.55 -15.14 -3.17
N VAL A 568 17.34 -15.40 -2.65
CA VAL A 568 16.12 -14.81 -3.23
C VAL A 568 16.08 -13.31 -3.05
N GLU A 569 16.61 -12.78 -1.94
CA GLU A 569 16.58 -11.33 -1.66
C GLU A 569 17.47 -10.56 -2.64
N GLU A 570 18.63 -11.13 -3.01
CA GLU A 570 19.56 -10.52 -3.99
C GLU A 570 19.01 -10.55 -5.43
N PHE A 571 18.27 -11.60 -5.77
CA PHE A 571 17.68 -11.78 -7.10
C PHE A 571 16.17 -11.49 -7.12
N GLU A 572 15.68 -10.78 -6.09
CA GLU A 572 14.28 -10.43 -5.93
C GLU A 572 13.86 -9.56 -7.12
N GLY A 573 12.97 -10.11 -7.95
CA GLY A 573 12.52 -9.45 -9.16
C GLY A 573 13.35 -9.70 -10.43
N GLN A 574 14.35 -10.56 -10.38
CA GLN A 574 14.91 -11.20 -11.59
C GLN A 574 14.23 -12.54 -11.89
N ILE A 575 13.63 -13.17 -10.87
CA ILE A 575 12.93 -14.45 -10.93
C ILE A 575 11.48 -14.22 -11.37
N PHE A 576 11.00 -15.04 -12.31
CA PHE A 576 9.63 -14.95 -12.82
C PHE A 576 9.09 -16.32 -13.26
N ALA A 577 7.76 -16.46 -13.29
CA ALA A 577 7.11 -17.60 -13.89
C ALA A 577 7.21 -17.50 -15.42
N LEU A 578 7.87 -18.47 -16.05
CA LEU A 578 7.92 -18.56 -17.50
C LEU A 578 6.59 -19.06 -18.07
N ASP A 579 5.99 -20.02 -17.36
CA ASP A 579 4.68 -20.62 -17.62
C ASP A 579 4.09 -21.18 -16.30
N GLU A 580 3.00 -21.95 -16.36
CA GLU A 580 2.34 -22.54 -15.18
C GLU A 580 3.19 -23.60 -14.45
N ASP A 581 4.23 -24.13 -15.10
CA ASP A 581 5.03 -25.27 -14.65
C ASP A 581 6.50 -24.91 -14.36
N HIS A 582 7.03 -23.83 -14.95
CA HIS A 582 8.46 -23.50 -14.92
C HIS A 582 8.76 -22.08 -14.44
N TRP A 583 9.79 -21.96 -13.62
CA TRP A 583 10.44 -20.69 -13.30
C TRP A 583 11.56 -20.35 -14.29
N ALA A 584 11.83 -19.05 -14.43
CA ALA A 584 13.01 -18.52 -15.11
C ALA A 584 13.61 -17.36 -14.30
N MET A 585 14.85 -16.97 -14.61
CA MET A 585 15.53 -15.85 -13.97
C MET A 585 16.37 -15.08 -14.99
N THR A 586 16.14 -13.77 -15.13
CA THR A 586 16.97 -12.91 -16.01
C THR A 586 18.26 -12.52 -15.30
N LEU A 587 19.40 -12.65 -15.95
CA LEU A 587 20.72 -12.28 -15.43
C LEU A 587 21.36 -11.25 -16.35
N GLN A 588 21.83 -10.15 -15.78
CA GLN A 588 22.48 -9.09 -16.51
C GLN A 588 23.91 -9.47 -16.92
N PRO A 589 24.38 -8.98 -18.09
CA PRO A 589 23.57 -8.25 -19.05
C PRO A 589 22.66 -9.16 -19.89
N ASP A 590 23.13 -10.34 -20.32
CA ASP A 590 22.63 -11.06 -21.50
C ASP A 590 22.33 -12.56 -21.27
N ALA A 591 22.01 -12.96 -20.04
CA ALA A 591 21.75 -14.37 -19.71
C ALA A 591 20.36 -14.58 -19.09
N VAL A 592 19.84 -15.80 -19.23
CA VAL A 592 18.59 -16.25 -18.59
C VAL A 592 18.78 -17.68 -18.11
N ILE A 593 18.38 -17.97 -16.88
CA ILE A 593 18.17 -19.35 -16.43
C ILE A 593 16.76 -19.76 -16.84
N ALA A 594 16.66 -20.79 -17.68
CA ALA A 594 15.39 -21.36 -18.15
C ALA A 594 15.60 -22.77 -18.72
N PRO A 595 14.53 -23.58 -18.88
CA PRO A 595 14.61 -24.85 -19.60
C PRO A 595 15.14 -24.67 -21.03
N GLU A 596 15.92 -25.65 -21.52
CA GLU A 596 16.44 -25.63 -22.90
C GLU A 596 15.32 -25.63 -23.96
N GLY A 597 15.54 -24.96 -25.09
CA GLY A 597 14.61 -24.97 -26.22
C GLY A 597 13.42 -24.00 -26.11
N ARG A 598 13.49 -23.03 -25.19
CA ARG A 598 12.44 -22.04 -24.91
C ARG A 598 12.74 -20.64 -25.48
N GLU A 599 13.64 -20.53 -26.44
CA GLU A 599 14.16 -19.25 -26.95
C GLU A 599 13.08 -18.37 -27.60
N ASP A 600 12.14 -18.97 -28.35
CA ASP A 600 11.03 -18.24 -28.98
C ASP A 600 10.07 -17.65 -27.93
N GLU A 601 9.86 -18.36 -26.83
CA GLU A 601 9.01 -17.90 -25.72
C GLU A 601 9.70 -16.82 -24.91
N LEU A 602 11.01 -16.96 -24.69
CA LEU A 602 11.83 -15.92 -24.08
C LEU A 602 11.86 -14.65 -24.95
N ASP A 603 11.97 -14.75 -26.27
CA ASP A 603 11.86 -13.57 -27.16
C ASP A 603 10.44 -12.97 -27.15
N ALA A 604 9.40 -13.79 -26.99
CA ALA A 604 8.01 -13.34 -26.89
C ALA A 604 7.68 -12.62 -25.57
N LEU A 605 8.43 -12.91 -24.50
CA LEU A 605 8.22 -12.31 -23.17
C LEU A 605 9.20 -11.18 -22.88
N LEU A 606 10.50 -11.42 -23.08
CA LEU A 606 11.57 -10.52 -22.67
C LEU A 606 11.83 -9.43 -23.69
N ALA A 607 12.34 -8.30 -23.21
CA ALA A 607 12.89 -7.24 -24.04
C ALA A 607 14.15 -6.67 -23.39
N TRP A 608 15.05 -6.15 -24.21
CA TRP A 608 16.06 -5.23 -23.74
C TRP A 608 15.39 -3.86 -23.54
N GLY A 609 15.24 -3.41 -22.30
CA GLY A 609 14.80 -2.06 -21.96
C GLY A 609 15.96 -1.08 -22.18
N VAL A 610 15.93 -0.34 -23.28
CA VAL A 610 16.98 0.64 -23.63
C VAL A 610 16.61 2.02 -23.10
N GLY A 611 17.49 2.61 -22.28
CA GLY A 611 17.26 3.89 -21.61
C GLY A 611 15.99 3.88 -20.76
N ARG A 612 15.56 2.69 -20.29
CA ARG A 612 14.30 2.47 -19.55
C ARG A 612 13.02 2.90 -20.29
N ARG A 613 13.09 3.12 -21.61
CA ARG A 613 11.99 3.75 -22.40
C ARG A 613 11.65 3.01 -23.68
N HIS A 614 12.53 2.19 -24.21
CA HIS A 614 12.34 1.58 -25.52
C HIS A 614 12.57 0.09 -25.44
N ALA A 615 11.62 -0.68 -25.98
CA ALA A 615 11.78 -2.11 -26.09
C ALA A 615 12.69 -2.43 -27.28
N TRP A 616 13.68 -3.26 -27.03
CA TRP A 616 14.60 -3.75 -28.03
C TRP A 616 14.54 -5.29 -28.08
N PRO A 617 14.26 -5.90 -29.25
CA PRO A 617 14.05 -7.35 -29.36
C PRO A 617 15.24 -8.16 -28.84
N VAL A 618 14.96 -9.22 -28.07
CA VAL A 618 16.00 -10.08 -27.50
C VAL A 618 16.71 -10.87 -28.57
N ARG A 619 15.97 -11.36 -29.57
CA ARG A 619 16.51 -12.07 -30.74
C ARG A 619 17.49 -11.25 -31.56
N TRP A 620 17.61 -9.93 -31.38
CA TRP A 620 18.64 -9.09 -32.02
C TRP A 620 20.00 -9.17 -31.32
N GLY A 621 20.04 -9.61 -30.06
CA GLY A 621 21.24 -9.94 -29.30
C GLY A 621 21.60 -11.43 -29.29
N GLU A 622 22.65 -11.77 -28.54
CA GLU A 622 23.07 -13.16 -28.27
C GLU A 622 22.67 -13.52 -26.84
N LEU A 623 21.41 -13.93 -26.63
CA LEU A 623 20.92 -14.34 -25.31
C LEU A 623 21.51 -15.70 -24.91
N ARG A 624 22.12 -15.78 -23.73
CA ARG A 624 22.65 -17.03 -23.16
C ARG A 624 21.60 -17.71 -22.28
N VAL A 625 21.02 -18.80 -22.74
CA VAL A 625 20.12 -19.63 -21.92
C VAL A 625 20.94 -20.66 -21.16
N LEU A 626 20.83 -20.64 -19.83
CA LEU A 626 21.57 -21.47 -18.89
C LEU A 626 20.61 -22.40 -18.13
N PRO A 627 21.02 -23.62 -17.79
CA PRO A 627 20.12 -24.60 -17.17
C PRO A 627 19.85 -24.34 -15.68
N ASP A 628 20.80 -23.73 -14.96
CA ASP A 628 20.72 -23.51 -13.52
C ASP A 628 21.67 -22.40 -13.03
N ALA A 629 21.48 -21.98 -11.78
CA ALA A 629 22.24 -20.92 -11.12
C ALA A 629 23.72 -21.26 -10.92
N ARG A 630 24.06 -22.55 -10.79
CA ARG A 630 25.45 -23.01 -10.65
C ARG A 630 26.23 -22.85 -11.95
N THR A 631 25.61 -23.24 -13.05
CA THR A 631 26.17 -23.06 -14.38
C THR A 631 26.34 -21.58 -14.66
N ALA A 632 25.37 -20.74 -14.27
CA ALA A 632 25.50 -19.29 -14.33
C ALA A 632 26.69 -18.76 -13.51
N ALA A 633 26.84 -19.18 -12.25
CA ALA A 633 27.97 -18.82 -11.41
C ALA A 633 29.33 -19.14 -12.06
N ASP A 634 29.44 -20.28 -12.75
CA ASP A 634 30.69 -20.75 -13.37
C ASP A 634 31.03 -20.05 -14.71
N VAL A 635 30.06 -19.44 -15.40
CA VAL A 635 30.25 -18.87 -16.76
C VAL A 635 30.02 -17.36 -16.86
N LEU A 636 29.41 -16.74 -15.85
CA LEU A 636 29.14 -15.30 -15.83
C LEU A 636 30.25 -14.55 -15.09
N ASP A 637 30.87 -13.61 -15.81
CA ASP A 637 31.81 -12.63 -15.28
C ASP A 637 31.10 -11.30 -14.91
N SER A 638 29.77 -11.31 -14.76
CA SER A 638 28.96 -10.15 -14.34
C SER A 638 28.77 -10.11 -12.82
N GLU A 639 28.25 -8.99 -12.30
CA GLU A 639 27.89 -8.80 -10.88
C GLU A 639 26.95 -9.91 -10.38
N ASP A 640 25.89 -10.24 -11.13
CA ASP A 640 25.01 -11.36 -10.80
C ASP A 640 25.78 -12.70 -10.71
N GLY A 641 26.76 -12.91 -11.59
CA GLY A 641 27.64 -14.09 -11.54
C GLY A 641 28.57 -14.10 -10.32
N GLU A 642 29.00 -12.92 -9.85
CA GLU A 642 29.78 -12.76 -8.61
C GLU A 642 28.93 -13.12 -7.39
N ILE A 643 27.72 -12.57 -7.28
CA ILE A 643 26.77 -12.87 -6.21
C ILE A 643 26.45 -14.38 -6.16
N LEU A 644 26.13 -14.99 -7.31
CA LEU A 644 25.87 -16.44 -7.37
C LEU A 644 27.07 -17.30 -6.96
N ARG A 645 28.31 -16.82 -7.17
CA ARG A 645 29.53 -17.51 -6.72
C ARG A 645 29.75 -17.36 -5.22
N GLU A 646 29.38 -16.23 -4.63
CA GLU A 646 29.45 -16.00 -3.19
C GLU A 646 28.43 -16.87 -2.44
N LEU A 647 27.22 -17.00 -2.98
CA LEU A 647 26.12 -17.80 -2.40
C LEU A 647 26.15 -19.28 -2.80
N ARG A 648 27.28 -19.79 -3.31
CA ARG A 648 27.37 -21.13 -3.90
C ARG A 648 27.00 -22.25 -2.93
N GLU A 649 27.24 -22.07 -1.63
CA GLU A 649 26.90 -23.06 -0.59
C GLU A 649 25.37 -23.15 -0.36
N GLU A 650 24.62 -22.08 -0.60
CA GLU A 650 23.15 -22.02 -0.47
C GLU A 650 22.42 -22.50 -1.73
N LEU A 651 23.12 -22.61 -2.86
CA LEU A 651 22.59 -23.23 -4.09
C LEU A 651 22.50 -24.76 -3.99
N ASP A 652 22.87 -25.39 -2.87
CA ASP A 652 22.54 -26.78 -2.56
C ASP A 652 21.15 -26.81 -1.91
N PRO A 653 20.18 -27.58 -2.43
CA PRO A 653 18.91 -27.77 -1.74
C PRO A 653 19.22 -28.41 -0.38
N ASP A 654 18.99 -27.66 0.69
CA ASP A 654 19.15 -28.18 2.04
C ASP A 654 18.40 -29.52 2.17
N GLY A 655 19.10 -30.46 2.80
CA GLY A 655 18.91 -31.88 2.65
C GLY A 655 17.48 -32.38 2.82
N ASP A 656 17.19 -33.42 2.04
CA ASP A 656 16.17 -34.44 2.26
C ASP A 656 16.12 -34.87 3.73
N ASP A 657 15.35 -34.16 4.55
CA ASP A 657 15.02 -34.54 5.91
C ASP A 657 13.92 -35.61 5.87
N SER A 658 14.32 -36.79 5.37
CA SER A 658 13.54 -38.02 5.23
C SER A 658 13.15 -38.67 6.57
N GLY A 659 13.17 -37.89 7.66
CA GLY A 659 12.60 -38.28 8.94
C GLY A 659 11.07 -38.41 8.87
N GLU A 660 10.51 -39.38 9.58
CA GLU A 660 9.05 -39.51 9.73
C GLU A 660 8.53 -38.33 10.58
N TRP A 661 7.96 -37.31 9.93
CA TRP A 661 7.31 -36.17 10.57
C TRP A 661 5.82 -36.51 10.89
N PRO A 662 5.25 -36.08 12.03
CA PRO A 662 5.84 -35.24 13.07
C PRO A 662 6.81 -35.99 14.00
N PRO A 663 7.78 -35.28 14.60
CA PRO A 663 8.69 -35.86 15.58
C PRO A 663 7.90 -36.45 16.77
N PRO A 664 8.45 -37.43 17.52
CA PRO A 664 7.79 -37.93 18.73
C PRO A 664 7.45 -36.79 19.70
N ASN A 665 6.21 -36.75 20.20
CA ASN A 665 5.75 -35.70 21.12
C ASN A 665 6.34 -35.87 22.54
N THR A 666 7.60 -35.49 22.72
CA THR A 666 8.37 -35.60 23.97
C THR A 666 8.72 -34.26 24.61
N ALA A 667 8.51 -33.16 23.91
CA ALA A 667 8.78 -31.81 24.42
C ALA A 667 7.76 -31.41 25.50
N SER A 668 8.23 -30.62 26.45
CA SER A 668 7.45 -30.09 27.56
C SER A 668 6.99 -28.66 27.28
N VAL A 669 6.04 -28.18 28.08
CA VAL A 669 5.62 -26.77 28.06
C VAL A 669 6.79 -25.84 28.38
N ASP A 670 7.73 -26.26 29.24
CA ASP A 670 8.91 -25.46 29.57
C ASP A 670 9.82 -25.27 28.35
N ASP A 671 9.96 -26.27 27.49
CA ASP A 671 10.72 -26.16 26.24
C ASP A 671 10.09 -25.13 25.29
N LEU A 672 8.76 -25.06 25.23
CA LEU A 672 8.05 -24.04 24.44
C LEU A 672 8.22 -22.63 25.00
N PHE A 673 8.18 -22.46 26.33
CA PHE A 673 8.48 -21.16 26.94
C PHE A 673 9.92 -20.74 26.69
N GLU A 674 10.88 -21.67 26.69
CA GLU A 674 12.27 -21.36 26.36
C GLU A 674 12.43 -20.98 24.89
N ALA A 675 11.77 -21.69 23.97
CA ALA A 675 11.75 -21.31 22.55
C ALA A 675 11.15 -19.92 22.33
N ALA A 676 10.04 -19.60 23.01
CA ALA A 676 9.41 -18.28 22.96
C ALA A 676 10.27 -17.17 23.56
N ARG A 677 11.13 -17.48 24.55
CA ARG A 677 12.11 -16.52 25.09
C ARG A 677 13.30 -16.34 24.15
N ALA A 678 13.81 -17.44 23.60
CA ALA A 678 14.93 -17.43 22.69
C ALA A 678 14.64 -16.62 21.42
N SER A 679 13.41 -16.70 20.89
CA SER A 679 12.98 -15.94 19.72
C SER A 679 12.95 -14.41 19.94
N LEU A 680 13.10 -13.92 21.17
CA LEU A 680 13.13 -12.49 21.48
C LEU A 680 14.55 -11.88 21.51
N ALA A 681 15.61 -12.70 21.49
CA ALA A 681 16.98 -12.30 21.84
C ALA A 681 17.57 -11.16 21.00
N ASP A 682 17.07 -10.95 19.77
CA ASP A 682 17.58 -9.94 18.84
C ASP A 682 16.56 -8.84 18.45
N LEU A 683 15.32 -8.91 18.95
CA LEU A 683 14.23 -7.98 18.58
C LEU A 683 14.35 -6.59 19.21
N ASP A 684 15.02 -6.46 20.35
CA ASP A 684 15.18 -5.18 21.06
C ASP A 684 15.98 -4.16 20.24
N ARG A 685 16.81 -4.61 19.29
CA ARG A 685 17.53 -3.74 18.35
C ARG A 685 16.61 -3.08 17.31
N TYR A 686 15.41 -3.62 17.09
CA TYR A 686 14.46 -3.21 16.06
C TYR A 686 13.23 -2.48 16.62
N SER A 687 13.31 -1.95 17.84
CA SER A 687 12.26 -1.14 18.48
C SER A 687 10.96 -1.88 18.86
N TRP A 688 10.99 -3.21 19.02
CA TRP A 688 9.83 -4.03 19.43
C TRP A 688 9.55 -4.06 20.95
N GLY A 689 10.19 -3.20 21.73
CA GLY A 689 10.19 -3.25 23.21
C GLY A 689 8.80 -3.33 23.86
N THR A 690 7.80 -2.64 23.30
CA THR A 690 6.41 -2.66 23.80
C THR A 690 5.75 -4.04 23.60
N HIS A 691 5.84 -4.62 22.40
CA HIS A 691 5.26 -5.93 22.10
C HIS A 691 5.90 -7.06 22.91
N ILE A 692 7.23 -6.99 23.06
CA ILE A 692 8.00 -7.89 23.93
C ILE A 692 7.49 -7.81 25.36
N ALA A 693 7.31 -6.59 25.89
CA ALA A 693 6.82 -6.37 27.24
C ALA A 693 5.42 -6.96 27.43
N ASP A 694 4.47 -6.71 26.53
CA ASP A 694 3.09 -7.18 26.67
C ASP A 694 2.99 -8.71 26.77
N HIS A 695 3.70 -9.42 25.90
CA HIS A 695 3.69 -10.89 25.86
C HIS A 695 4.40 -11.50 27.07
N LEU A 696 5.57 -10.98 27.45
CA LEU A 696 6.29 -11.44 28.65
C LEU A 696 5.51 -11.14 29.94
N ARG A 697 4.84 -9.99 30.01
CA ARG A 697 3.96 -9.62 31.14
C ARG A 697 2.81 -10.61 31.28
N ALA A 698 2.13 -10.93 30.18
CA ALA A 698 1.04 -11.91 30.18
C ALA A 698 1.56 -13.32 30.55
N ALA A 699 2.69 -13.74 29.97
CA ALA A 699 3.29 -15.05 30.22
C ALA A 699 3.75 -15.21 31.68
N ALA A 700 4.32 -14.15 32.27
CA ALA A 700 4.68 -14.11 33.68
C ALA A 700 3.46 -14.24 34.60
N ARG A 701 2.34 -13.56 34.27
CA ARG A 701 1.07 -13.72 35.00
C ARG A 701 0.54 -15.15 34.90
N LEU A 702 0.60 -15.78 33.72
CA LEU A 702 0.20 -17.17 33.52
C LEU A 702 1.00 -18.13 34.43
N ARG A 703 2.33 -18.04 34.42
CA ARG A 703 3.22 -18.83 35.30
C ARG A 703 2.93 -18.58 36.78
N ALA A 704 2.68 -17.32 37.17
CA ALA A 704 2.27 -16.99 38.54
C ALA A 704 0.93 -17.64 38.94
N ARG A 705 -0.06 -17.68 38.05
CA ARG A 705 -1.36 -18.36 38.28
C ARG A 705 -1.20 -19.88 38.40
N HIS A 706 -0.20 -20.47 37.74
CA HIS A 706 0.16 -21.88 37.91
C HIS A 706 0.93 -22.18 39.21
N GLY A 707 1.28 -21.15 40.00
CA GLY A 707 2.02 -21.33 41.24
C GLY A 707 3.52 -21.50 41.03
N GLU A 708 4.07 -20.96 39.93
CA GLU A 708 5.46 -21.11 39.51
C GLU A 708 6.20 -19.76 39.61
N PRO A 709 6.50 -19.29 40.84
CA PRO A 709 7.03 -17.93 41.06
C PRO A 709 8.42 -17.74 40.45
N GLU A 710 9.27 -18.76 40.45
CA GLU A 710 10.62 -18.66 39.88
C GLU A 710 10.56 -18.49 38.35
N ALA A 711 9.77 -19.32 37.66
CA ALA A 711 9.57 -19.21 36.22
C ALA A 711 8.91 -17.88 35.80
N ALA A 712 7.94 -17.39 36.59
CA ALA A 712 7.33 -16.09 36.36
C ALA A 712 8.36 -14.94 36.47
N MET A 713 9.23 -14.98 37.49
CA MET A 713 10.24 -13.94 37.69
C MET A 713 11.38 -14.01 36.67
N THR A 714 11.67 -15.18 36.10
CA THR A 714 12.58 -15.29 34.94
C THR A 714 12.05 -14.48 33.76
N LEU A 715 10.78 -14.64 33.40
CA LEU A 715 10.14 -13.87 32.31
C LEU A 715 10.11 -12.36 32.61
N VAL A 716 9.88 -11.98 33.87
CA VAL A 716 9.99 -10.57 34.29
C VAL A 716 11.42 -10.05 34.09
N GLY A 717 12.45 -10.87 34.29
CA GLY A 717 13.85 -10.49 34.09
C GLY A 717 14.19 -10.12 32.65
N ASP A 718 13.53 -10.74 31.69
CA ASP A 718 13.78 -10.59 30.25
C ASP A 718 13.10 -9.35 29.63
N ILE A 719 12.20 -8.68 30.37
CA ILE A 719 11.53 -7.46 29.90
C ILE A 719 12.56 -6.31 29.84
N PRO A 720 12.81 -5.68 28.68
CA PRO A 720 13.86 -4.66 28.54
C PRO A 720 13.58 -3.39 29.36
N GLU A 721 12.39 -2.83 29.23
CA GLU A 721 12.04 -1.53 29.81
C GLU A 721 11.77 -1.61 31.32
N PRO A 722 12.47 -0.81 32.17
CA PRO A 722 12.26 -0.79 33.62
C PRO A 722 10.82 -0.50 34.05
N ALA A 723 10.09 0.36 33.34
CA ALA A 723 8.69 0.67 33.64
C ALA A 723 7.78 -0.56 33.49
N ASP A 724 7.98 -1.33 32.42
CA ASP A 724 7.23 -2.56 32.17
C ASP A 724 7.62 -3.69 33.10
N ARG A 725 8.90 -3.81 33.45
CA ARG A 725 9.35 -4.73 34.51
C ARG A 725 8.70 -4.46 35.84
N LEU A 726 8.59 -3.18 36.21
CA LEU A 726 7.92 -2.77 37.43
C LEU A 726 6.45 -3.22 37.42
N ALA A 727 5.72 -2.96 36.33
CA ALA A 727 4.33 -3.37 36.21
C ALA A 727 4.17 -4.91 36.20
N ALA A 728 5.06 -5.63 35.51
CA ALA A 728 5.10 -7.09 35.48
C ALA A 728 5.30 -7.70 36.88
N ALA A 729 6.32 -7.22 37.59
CA ALA A 729 6.65 -7.66 38.95
C ALA A 729 5.51 -7.35 39.94
N SER A 730 4.86 -6.19 39.79
CA SER A 730 3.66 -5.82 40.54
C SER A 730 2.49 -6.75 40.26
N GLY A 731 2.20 -7.09 38.99
CA GLY A 731 1.14 -8.03 38.65
C GLY A 731 1.38 -9.45 39.15
N VAL A 732 2.62 -9.96 39.01
CA VAL A 732 3.03 -11.24 39.59
C VAL A 732 2.83 -11.23 41.11
N ALA A 733 3.21 -10.15 41.80
CA ALA A 733 3.03 -10.04 43.26
C ALA A 733 1.54 -10.14 43.66
N VAL A 734 0.64 -9.44 42.97
CA VAL A 734 -0.80 -9.48 43.26
C VAL A 734 -1.35 -10.90 43.12
N ILE A 735 -1.03 -11.58 42.01
CA ILE A 735 -1.48 -12.94 41.73
C ILE A 735 -0.94 -13.92 42.79
N LEU A 736 0.35 -13.82 43.14
CA LEU A 736 0.98 -14.69 44.14
C LEU A 736 0.40 -14.49 45.55
N VAL A 737 0.01 -13.27 45.93
CA VAL A 737 -0.71 -13.04 47.20
C VAL A 737 -2.01 -13.83 47.21
N ARG A 738 -2.82 -13.76 46.14
CA ARG A 738 -4.09 -14.49 46.05
C ARG A 738 -3.89 -16.01 46.05
N ALA A 739 -2.84 -16.48 45.41
CA ALA A 739 -2.48 -17.90 45.36
C ALA A 739 -1.86 -18.42 46.69
N GLY A 740 -1.66 -17.56 47.69
CA GLY A 740 -1.12 -17.94 49.01
C GLY A 740 0.41 -17.97 49.10
N HIS A 741 1.12 -17.49 48.07
CA HIS A 741 2.59 -17.44 48.00
C HIS A 741 3.14 -16.12 48.51
N ALA A 742 2.80 -15.76 49.76
CA ALA A 742 3.08 -14.43 50.33
C ALA A 742 4.57 -14.07 50.46
N ALA A 743 5.48 -15.05 50.50
CA ALA A 743 6.92 -14.79 50.51
C ALA A 743 7.40 -14.35 49.13
N SER A 744 7.13 -15.15 48.10
CA SER A 744 7.47 -14.84 46.71
C SER A 744 6.79 -13.56 46.21
N ALA A 745 5.56 -13.28 46.66
CA ALA A 745 4.89 -12.02 46.36
C ALA A 745 5.62 -10.79 46.93
N ARG A 746 6.20 -10.91 48.13
CA ARG A 746 7.01 -9.84 48.73
C ARG A 746 8.32 -9.64 47.98
N ASP A 747 8.93 -10.72 47.50
CA ASP A 747 10.17 -10.65 46.71
C ASP A 747 9.92 -10.00 45.33
N ALA A 748 8.83 -10.38 44.64
CA ALA A 748 8.41 -9.75 43.39
C ALA A 748 8.12 -8.25 43.58
N PHE A 749 7.37 -7.87 44.62
CA PHE A 749 7.10 -6.46 44.87
C PHE A 749 8.34 -5.68 45.35
N ALA A 750 9.30 -6.34 46.01
CA ALA A 750 10.58 -5.72 46.35
C ALA A 750 11.37 -5.33 45.09
N LEU A 751 11.32 -6.14 44.03
CA LEU A 751 11.85 -5.78 42.71
C LEU A 751 11.12 -4.58 42.10
N ALA A 752 9.78 -4.60 42.07
CA ALA A 752 9.01 -3.46 41.55
C ALA A 752 9.38 -2.14 42.27
N ARG A 753 9.54 -2.20 43.60
CA ARG A 753 9.95 -1.03 44.41
C ARG A 753 11.39 -0.60 44.20
N SER A 754 12.30 -1.52 43.88
CA SER A 754 13.69 -1.15 43.60
C SER A 754 13.85 -0.47 42.23
N LEU A 755 12.97 -0.78 41.28
CA LEU A 755 12.91 -0.16 39.95
C LEU A 755 12.24 1.22 39.97
N TYR A 756 11.34 1.49 40.93
CA TYR A 756 10.59 2.75 41.02
C TYR A 756 11.45 4.02 40.86
N PRO A 757 12.63 4.18 41.51
CA PRO A 757 13.44 5.39 41.39
C PRO A 757 14.09 5.60 40.02
N SER A 758 14.18 4.55 39.19
CA SER A 758 14.78 4.59 37.86
C SER A 758 13.78 4.81 36.72
N VAL A 759 12.47 4.80 37.01
CA VAL A 759 11.42 5.00 36.01
C VAL A 759 11.09 6.49 35.90
N ASP A 760 11.07 7.04 34.68
CA ASP A 760 10.63 8.42 34.44
C ASP A 760 9.18 8.58 34.92
N PRO A 761 8.85 9.62 35.73
CA PRO A 761 7.48 9.90 36.15
C PRO A 761 6.44 9.93 35.03
N LYS A 762 6.83 10.25 33.79
CA LYS A 762 5.94 10.26 32.62
C LYS A 762 5.54 8.87 32.13
N MET A 763 6.31 7.83 32.48
CA MET A 763 6.02 6.43 32.12
C MET A 763 4.98 5.78 33.05
N PHE A 764 4.48 6.50 34.06
CA PHE A 764 3.38 6.04 34.93
C PHE A 764 2.01 6.39 34.33
N ASP A 765 1.64 5.64 33.31
CA ASP A 765 0.31 5.65 32.69
C ASP A 765 -0.74 4.94 33.55
N ALA A 766 -1.96 4.81 33.01
CA ALA A 766 -3.09 4.20 33.69
C ALA A 766 -2.81 2.75 34.13
N ASP A 767 -2.26 1.92 33.22
CA ASP A 767 -1.95 0.50 33.43
C ASP A 767 -0.86 0.28 34.49
N ARG A 768 0.33 0.88 34.30
CA ARG A 768 1.49 0.65 35.17
C ARG A 768 1.23 1.17 36.59
N SER A 769 0.52 2.29 36.70
CA SER A 769 0.09 2.86 37.97
C SER A 769 -0.94 1.99 38.70
N ALA A 770 -1.88 1.40 37.96
CA ALA A 770 -2.90 0.52 38.52
C ALA A 770 -2.28 -0.78 39.05
N TRP A 771 -1.37 -1.42 38.32
CA TRP A 771 -0.65 -2.62 38.79
C TRP A 771 0.19 -2.35 40.02
N PHE A 772 0.92 -1.22 40.06
CA PHE A 772 1.71 -0.86 41.25
C PHE A 772 0.82 -0.60 42.47
N GLY A 773 -0.30 0.11 42.29
CA GLY A 773 -1.30 0.33 43.34
C GLY A 773 -1.96 -0.97 43.82
N ALA A 774 -2.26 -1.90 42.91
CA ALA A 774 -2.80 -3.21 43.22
C ALA A 774 -1.84 -4.04 44.09
N ALA A 775 -0.53 -4.00 43.80
CA ALA A 775 0.48 -4.67 44.61
C ALA A 775 0.59 -4.05 46.02
N CYS A 776 0.55 -2.71 46.14
CA CYS A 776 0.44 -2.03 47.43
C CYS A 776 -0.77 -2.53 48.24
N GLN A 777 -1.94 -2.60 47.59
CA GLN A 777 -3.18 -3.06 48.22
C GLN A 777 -3.07 -4.52 48.69
N ALA A 778 -2.61 -5.41 47.81
CA ALA A 778 -2.50 -6.84 48.09
C ALA A 778 -1.53 -7.13 49.25
N LEU A 779 -0.48 -6.32 49.42
CA LEU A 779 0.53 -6.47 50.49
C LEU A 779 0.25 -5.63 51.74
N GLY A 780 -0.91 -4.97 51.81
CA GLY A 780 -1.40 -4.30 53.03
C GLY A 780 -1.02 -2.83 53.19
N ASP A 781 -0.52 -2.16 52.14
CA ASP A 781 -0.26 -0.71 52.12
C ASP A 781 -1.41 0.06 51.45
N ALA A 782 -2.54 0.14 52.16
CA ALA A 782 -3.76 0.77 51.65
C ALA A 782 -3.61 2.27 51.36
N ALA A 783 -2.71 2.96 52.08
CA ALA A 783 -2.50 4.40 51.91
C ALA A 783 -1.82 4.72 50.57
N SER A 784 -0.76 3.98 50.23
CA SER A 784 -0.08 4.11 48.94
C SER A 784 -0.97 3.60 47.80
N ALA A 785 -1.70 2.50 48.01
CA ALA A 785 -2.63 1.97 47.02
C ALA A 785 -3.67 3.00 46.57
N GLU A 786 -4.29 3.71 47.51
CA GLU A 786 -5.30 4.73 47.19
C GLU A 786 -4.72 5.92 46.43
N GLN A 787 -3.46 6.29 46.69
CA GLN A 787 -2.77 7.34 45.92
C GLN A 787 -2.53 6.89 44.47
N TRP A 788 -2.06 5.66 44.28
CA TRP A 788 -1.77 5.09 42.97
C TRP A 788 -3.04 4.84 42.15
N PHE A 789 -4.13 4.36 42.76
CA PHE A 789 -5.42 4.24 42.09
C PHE A 789 -6.04 5.58 41.71
N ARG A 790 -5.78 6.65 42.47
CA ARG A 790 -6.18 8.00 42.07
C ARG A 790 -5.38 8.48 40.87
N HIS A 791 -4.06 8.24 40.87
CA HIS A 791 -3.19 8.58 39.75
C HIS A 791 -3.57 7.80 38.48
N ALA A 792 -3.73 6.47 38.58
CA ALA A 792 -4.11 5.61 37.45
C ALA A 792 -5.41 6.07 36.75
N ARG A 793 -6.46 6.40 37.53
CA ARG A 793 -7.72 6.91 36.98
C ARG A 793 -7.60 8.30 36.37
N ALA A 794 -6.71 9.14 36.91
CA ALA A 794 -6.45 10.48 36.35
C ALA A 794 -5.60 10.41 35.08
N SER A 795 -4.89 9.30 34.85
CA SER A 795 -4.05 9.05 33.68
C SER A 795 -4.77 8.36 32.52
N ILE A 796 -6.08 8.08 32.63
CA ILE A 796 -6.89 7.57 31.52
C ILE A 796 -6.95 8.66 30.43
N ALA A 797 -6.48 8.35 29.22
CA ALA A 797 -6.41 9.33 28.12
C ALA A 797 -7.76 9.44 27.37
N LEU A 798 -8.02 10.61 26.78
CA LEU A 798 -9.15 10.87 25.88
C LEU A 798 -8.69 10.71 24.42
N GLU A 799 -8.13 9.56 24.09
CA GLU A 799 -7.81 9.14 22.71
C GLU A 799 -9.03 8.42 22.10
N PRO A 800 -9.08 8.12 20.78
CA PRO A 800 -10.27 7.54 20.15
C PRO A 800 -10.75 6.20 20.74
N ASN A 801 -9.98 5.56 21.62
CA ASN A 801 -10.38 4.34 22.32
C ASN A 801 -10.16 4.41 23.85
N PRO A 802 -10.90 5.28 24.58
CA PRO A 802 -10.69 5.51 26.01
C PRO A 802 -10.98 4.26 26.85
N TRP A 803 -11.73 3.29 26.32
CA TRP A 803 -12.14 2.10 27.05
C TRP A 803 -11.01 1.09 27.31
N GLN A 804 -9.98 1.05 26.46
CA GLN A 804 -8.80 0.21 26.70
C GLN A 804 -8.07 0.60 27.99
N ASP A 805 -7.89 1.91 28.22
CA ASP A 805 -7.32 2.45 29.46
C ASP A 805 -8.20 2.13 30.67
N HIS A 806 -9.54 2.07 30.50
CA HIS A 806 -10.44 1.67 31.58
C HIS A 806 -10.23 0.20 31.96
N ILE A 807 -10.13 -0.72 30.99
CA ILE A 807 -9.88 -2.14 31.26
C ILE A 807 -8.52 -2.33 31.93
N ALA A 808 -7.49 -1.62 31.48
CA ALA A 808 -6.14 -1.67 32.05
C ALA A 808 -6.10 -1.21 33.53
N VAL A 809 -7.02 -0.33 33.95
CA VAL A 809 -7.17 0.09 35.35
C VAL A 809 -8.08 -0.83 36.15
N ILE A 810 -9.17 -1.31 35.54
CA ILE A 810 -10.15 -2.19 36.17
C ILE A 810 -9.53 -3.54 36.54
N HIS A 811 -8.71 -4.12 35.66
CA HIS A 811 -8.15 -5.45 35.87
C HIS A 811 -7.26 -5.56 37.12
N PRO A 812 -6.27 -4.68 37.36
CA PRO A 812 -5.49 -4.70 38.60
C PRO A 812 -6.32 -4.45 39.87
N MET A 813 -7.31 -3.54 39.79
CA MET A 813 -8.21 -3.26 40.91
C MET A 813 -9.04 -4.49 41.28
N LEU A 814 -9.53 -5.20 40.28
CA LEU A 814 -10.27 -6.45 40.45
C LEU A 814 -9.38 -7.55 41.05
N GLU A 815 -8.14 -7.68 40.55
CA GLU A 815 -7.16 -8.64 41.05
C GLU A 815 -6.83 -8.40 42.54
N CYS A 816 -6.74 -7.15 42.99
CA CYS A 816 -6.48 -6.83 44.40
C CYS A 816 -7.74 -6.75 45.29
N GLY A 817 -8.93 -7.05 44.74
CA GLY A 817 -10.20 -7.10 45.47
C GLY A 817 -10.86 -5.74 45.74
N ARG A 818 -10.58 -4.71 44.93
CA ARG A 818 -11.24 -3.39 44.95
C ARG A 818 -12.45 -3.33 44.03
N ASP A 819 -13.38 -4.27 44.24
CA ASP A 819 -14.66 -4.36 43.53
C ASP A 819 -15.48 -3.07 43.58
N ASP A 820 -15.31 -2.27 44.64
CA ASP A 820 -15.94 -0.96 44.82
C ASP A 820 -15.47 0.05 43.76
N LEU A 821 -14.17 0.06 43.44
CA LEU A 821 -13.62 0.94 42.42
C LEU A 821 -13.94 0.46 41.01
N VAL A 822 -13.95 -0.86 40.80
CA VAL A 822 -14.32 -1.47 39.51
C VAL A 822 -15.74 -1.06 39.12
N ARG A 823 -16.73 -1.21 40.02
CA ARG A 823 -18.10 -0.80 39.73
C ARG A 823 -18.24 0.71 39.54
N ALA A 824 -17.49 1.52 40.30
CA ALA A 824 -17.49 2.96 40.12
C ALA A 824 -16.97 3.40 38.73
N LEU A 825 -16.01 2.67 38.15
CA LEU A 825 -15.52 2.89 36.79
C LEU A 825 -16.50 2.39 35.72
N LEU A 826 -17.17 1.26 35.95
CA LEU A 826 -18.22 0.76 35.03
C LEU A 826 -19.43 1.71 34.96
N ASP A 827 -19.79 2.34 36.07
CA ASP A 827 -20.88 3.32 36.14
C ASP A 827 -20.55 4.67 35.45
N ASP A 828 -19.28 4.95 35.17
CA ASP A 828 -18.84 6.18 34.51
C ASP A 828 -19.11 6.14 33.00
N ARG A 829 -20.34 6.52 32.63
CA ARG A 829 -20.82 6.53 31.24
C ARG A 829 -20.12 7.50 30.30
N ALA A 830 -19.31 8.43 30.81
CA ALA A 830 -18.62 9.42 29.98
C ALA A 830 -17.43 8.83 29.21
N GLY A 831 -16.94 7.64 29.61
CA GLY A 831 -15.86 6.90 28.93
C GLY A 831 -16.33 5.70 28.08
N HIS A 832 -17.65 5.48 27.96
CA HIS A 832 -18.20 4.39 27.13
C HIS A 832 -18.18 4.82 25.68
N PRO A 833 -17.60 4.04 24.75
CA PRO A 833 -17.47 4.52 23.39
C PRO A 833 -18.67 4.10 22.53
N ASP A 834 -18.89 4.81 21.42
CA ASP A 834 -20.10 4.67 20.57
C ASP A 834 -20.04 3.49 19.56
N GLY A 835 -19.15 2.50 19.74
CA GLY A 835 -18.86 1.40 18.79
C GLY A 835 -18.41 0.08 19.44
N GLY A 836 -17.80 -0.84 18.68
CA GLY A 836 -17.16 -2.06 19.20
C GLY A 836 -15.65 -1.90 19.38
N PHE A 837 -15.04 -2.62 20.32
CA PHE A 837 -13.65 -2.43 20.78
C PHE A 837 -12.79 -3.69 20.65
N PHE A 838 -11.48 -3.46 20.50
CA PHE A 838 -10.47 -4.50 20.64
C PHE A 838 -10.40 -4.95 22.11
N TRP A 839 -10.41 -6.27 22.32
CA TRP A 839 -10.30 -7.00 23.61
C TRP A 839 -11.60 -7.39 24.37
N GLU A 840 -12.78 -7.23 23.76
CA GLU A 840 -14.07 -7.54 24.39
C GLU A 840 -14.23 -9.02 24.80
N ALA A 841 -13.73 -9.92 23.95
CA ALA A 841 -13.80 -11.36 24.17
C ALA A 841 -12.90 -11.76 25.34
N GLU A 842 -11.68 -11.26 25.36
CA GLU A 842 -10.62 -11.59 26.31
C GLU A 842 -11.00 -11.19 27.74
N TRP A 843 -11.65 -10.03 27.90
CA TRP A 843 -12.11 -9.56 29.20
C TRP A 843 -13.30 -10.36 29.74
N LEU A 844 -14.32 -10.64 28.91
CA LEU A 844 -15.45 -11.47 29.34
C LEU A 844 -15.02 -12.91 29.62
N VAL A 845 -14.13 -13.48 28.80
CA VAL A 845 -13.51 -14.78 29.05
C VAL A 845 -12.80 -14.79 30.40
N TYR A 846 -12.02 -13.75 30.71
CA TYR A 846 -11.39 -13.59 32.02
C TYR A 846 -12.41 -13.57 33.17
N LEU A 847 -13.47 -12.76 33.08
CA LEU A 847 -14.49 -12.67 34.13
C LEU A 847 -15.24 -14.00 34.32
N LEU A 848 -15.60 -14.67 33.24
CA LEU A 848 -16.27 -15.97 33.28
C LEU A 848 -15.37 -17.05 33.89
N ARG A 849 -14.09 -17.13 33.48
CA ARG A 849 -13.14 -18.13 33.99
C ARG A 849 -12.72 -17.88 35.44
N THR A 850 -12.76 -16.63 35.90
CA THR A 850 -12.52 -16.27 37.31
C THR A 850 -13.78 -16.33 38.19
N GLY A 851 -14.92 -16.74 37.63
CA GLY A 851 -16.18 -16.91 38.37
C GLY A 851 -16.90 -15.61 38.72
N ARG A 852 -16.55 -14.50 38.06
CA ARG A 852 -17.12 -13.15 38.23
C ARG A 852 -18.33 -12.91 37.34
N LEU A 853 -19.31 -13.81 37.42
CA LEU A 853 -20.52 -13.76 36.60
C LEU A 853 -21.37 -12.49 36.86
N ASP A 854 -21.30 -11.96 38.08
CA ASP A 854 -21.93 -10.69 38.46
C ASP A 854 -21.43 -9.54 37.57
N LEU A 855 -20.12 -9.38 37.48
CA LEU A 855 -19.49 -8.35 36.65
C LEU A 855 -19.63 -8.65 35.16
N ALA A 856 -19.56 -9.92 34.75
CA ALA A 856 -19.74 -10.28 33.33
C ALA A 856 -21.13 -9.86 32.81
N ARG A 857 -22.17 -9.96 33.65
CA ARG A 857 -23.53 -9.47 33.33
C ARG A 857 -23.63 -7.96 33.30
N GLU A 858 -22.99 -7.28 34.25
CA GLU A 858 -22.93 -5.81 34.27
C GLU A 858 -22.22 -5.29 32.99
N PHE A 859 -21.17 -5.98 32.55
CA PHE A 859 -20.40 -5.65 31.34
C PHE A 859 -21.18 -5.95 30.04
N GLN A 860 -21.82 -7.11 29.92
CA GLN A 860 -22.67 -7.45 28.77
C GLN A 860 -23.87 -6.51 28.63
N GLY A 861 -24.33 -5.89 29.72
CA GLY A 861 -25.44 -4.93 29.72
C GLY A 861 -25.10 -3.54 29.17
N LEU A 862 -23.85 -3.30 28.75
CA LEU A 862 -23.42 -2.05 28.15
C LEU A 862 -23.91 -1.92 26.69
N PRO A 863 -24.26 -0.72 26.20
CA PRO A 863 -24.74 -0.52 24.83
C PRO A 863 -23.66 -0.84 23.78
N GLY A 864 -24.06 -1.33 22.60
CA GLY A 864 -23.16 -1.56 21.45
C GLY A 864 -22.54 -2.97 21.35
N TRP A 865 -23.00 -3.91 22.17
CA TRP A 865 -22.35 -5.22 22.35
C TRP A 865 -22.97 -6.36 21.51
N ASP A 866 -22.12 -7.03 20.73
CA ASP A 866 -22.36 -8.39 20.21
C ASP A 866 -21.48 -9.39 20.97
N VAL A 867 -21.99 -10.60 21.24
CA VAL A 867 -21.28 -11.59 22.08
C VAL A 867 -20.29 -12.39 21.22
N PRO A 868 -18.96 -12.30 21.46
CA PRO A 868 -17.95 -12.98 20.66
C PRO A 868 -18.01 -14.51 20.78
N TYR A 869 -17.53 -15.21 19.75
CA TYR A 869 -17.56 -16.67 19.68
C TYR A 869 -16.76 -17.35 20.81
N GLU A 870 -15.68 -16.73 21.25
CA GLU A 870 -14.82 -17.18 22.35
C GLU A 870 -15.58 -17.21 23.67
N VAL A 871 -16.43 -16.19 23.91
CA VAL A 871 -17.28 -16.10 25.10
C VAL A 871 -18.32 -17.21 25.07
N LEU A 872 -18.93 -17.48 23.91
CA LEU A 872 -19.88 -18.57 23.73
C LEU A 872 -19.21 -19.94 23.99
N THR A 873 -17.99 -20.15 23.50
CA THR A 873 -17.21 -21.37 23.76
C THR A 873 -17.01 -21.58 25.26
N VAL A 874 -16.60 -20.54 26.01
CA VAL A 874 -16.43 -20.63 27.47
C VAL A 874 -17.75 -20.89 28.19
N LEU A 875 -18.86 -20.29 27.73
CA LEU A 875 -20.19 -20.57 28.28
C LEU A 875 -20.61 -22.03 28.05
N ALA A 876 -20.26 -22.59 26.88
CA ALA A 876 -20.52 -24.00 26.57
C ALA A 876 -19.71 -24.94 27.47
N GLU A 877 -18.41 -24.68 27.64
CA GLU A 877 -17.55 -25.40 28.58
C GLU A 877 -18.14 -25.40 30.00
N GLN A 878 -18.58 -24.23 30.47
CA GLN A 878 -19.14 -24.07 31.82
C GLN A 878 -20.55 -24.66 32.00
N GLY A 879 -21.15 -25.22 30.95
CA GLY A 879 -22.51 -25.77 31.01
C GLY A 879 -23.59 -24.70 31.16
N ARG A 880 -23.34 -23.49 30.65
CA ARG A 880 -24.21 -22.31 30.79
C ARG A 880 -25.15 -22.14 29.60
N ALA A 881 -25.91 -23.18 29.28
CA ALA A 881 -26.95 -23.12 28.25
C ALA A 881 -27.94 -21.97 28.47
N ASP A 882 -28.23 -21.61 29.73
CA ASP A 882 -29.07 -20.47 30.09
C ASP A 882 -28.53 -19.12 29.59
N LEU A 883 -27.21 -18.93 29.63
CA LEU A 883 -26.57 -17.74 29.09
C LEU A 883 -26.34 -17.87 27.59
N MET A 884 -26.04 -19.06 27.08
CA MET A 884 -25.92 -19.29 25.65
C MET A 884 -27.20 -18.88 24.90
N GLU A 885 -28.37 -19.26 25.43
CA GLU A 885 -29.67 -18.86 24.87
C GLU A 885 -29.91 -17.34 24.97
N THR A 886 -29.55 -16.71 26.07
CA THR A 886 -29.86 -15.27 26.29
C THR A 886 -28.84 -14.30 25.70
N TRP A 887 -27.59 -14.72 25.56
CA TRP A 887 -26.47 -13.92 25.03
C TRP A 887 -26.19 -14.24 23.56
N GLY A 888 -26.60 -15.42 23.07
CA GLY A 888 -26.33 -15.91 21.72
C GLY A 888 -27.40 -15.60 20.66
N ASP A 889 -28.56 -15.05 21.03
CA ASP A 889 -29.75 -14.87 20.17
C ASP A 889 -29.51 -14.07 18.85
N HIS A 890 -28.37 -13.39 18.71
CA HIS A 890 -28.01 -12.59 17.53
C HIS A 890 -26.79 -13.13 16.75
N ASN A 891 -26.16 -14.23 17.20
CA ASN A 891 -24.94 -14.75 16.59
C ASN A 891 -25.24 -15.90 15.62
N TRP A 892 -25.06 -15.65 14.32
CA TRP A 892 -25.36 -16.60 13.24
C TRP A 892 -24.45 -17.85 13.22
N ALA A 893 -23.38 -17.86 14.02
CA ALA A 893 -22.38 -18.93 14.09
C ALA A 893 -22.63 -20.00 15.19
N ILE A 894 -23.76 -19.95 15.89
CA ILE A 894 -24.09 -20.95 16.92
C ILE A 894 -24.56 -22.25 16.24
N GLY A 895 -23.67 -23.24 16.14
CA GLY A 895 -24.01 -24.58 15.69
C GLY A 895 -24.66 -25.43 16.79
N ASP A 896 -25.46 -26.44 16.38
CA ASP A 896 -26.14 -27.38 17.28
C ASP A 896 -25.17 -28.06 18.27
N ASP A 897 -23.93 -28.31 17.86
CA ASP A 897 -22.89 -28.94 18.68
C ASP A 897 -22.46 -28.10 19.89
N LEU A 898 -22.39 -26.78 19.75
CA LEU A 898 -21.97 -25.87 20.83
C LEU A 898 -23.09 -25.71 21.88
N VAL A 899 -24.36 -25.73 21.43
CA VAL A 899 -25.55 -25.74 22.29
C VAL A 899 -25.67 -27.07 23.04
N GLU A 900 -25.44 -28.20 22.36
CA GLU A 900 -25.37 -29.50 23.01
C GLU A 900 -24.24 -29.59 24.03
N LEU A 901 -23.06 -29.02 23.73
CA LEU A 901 -21.95 -28.91 24.67
C LEU A 901 -22.33 -28.09 25.91
N ALA A 902 -23.02 -26.96 25.70
CA ALA A 902 -23.52 -26.10 26.78
C ALA A 902 -24.57 -26.79 27.67
N HIS A 903 -25.38 -27.70 27.12
CA HIS A 903 -26.31 -28.51 27.94
C HIS A 903 -25.62 -29.63 28.72
N ARG A 904 -24.52 -30.18 28.19
CA ARG A 904 -23.77 -31.27 28.82
C ARG A 904 -22.86 -30.76 29.93
N GLY A 905 -22.25 -29.58 29.74
CA GLY A 905 -21.24 -29.00 30.63
C GLY A 905 -19.98 -29.86 30.65
N THR A 906 -18.87 -29.34 30.11
CA THR A 906 -17.62 -30.09 30.00
C THR A 906 -16.47 -29.21 30.46
N PRO A 907 -15.66 -29.63 31.46
CA PRO A 907 -14.57 -28.80 31.96
C PRO A 907 -13.64 -28.35 30.82
N PRO A 908 -12.99 -27.17 30.94
CA PRO A 908 -12.14 -26.61 29.89
C PRO A 908 -11.12 -27.65 29.46
N VAL A 909 -11.16 -28.00 28.18
CA VAL A 909 -10.32 -29.05 27.61
C VAL A 909 -8.92 -28.46 27.49
N ARG A 910 -8.00 -28.87 28.37
CA ARG A 910 -6.59 -28.86 27.98
C ARG A 910 -6.47 -29.75 26.74
N PRO A 911 -5.76 -29.31 25.69
CA PRO A 911 -5.68 -30.10 24.48
C PRO A 911 -5.20 -31.52 24.83
N PRO A 912 -5.94 -32.57 24.39
CA PRO A 912 -5.60 -33.94 24.72
C PRO A 912 -4.23 -34.29 24.12
N ALA A 913 -3.56 -35.30 24.67
CA ALA A 913 -2.40 -35.86 23.97
C ALA A 913 -2.83 -36.27 22.55
N PRO A 914 -2.04 -35.96 21.50
CA PRO A 914 -2.46 -36.12 20.13
C PRO A 914 -2.84 -37.58 19.85
N THR A 915 -4.01 -37.79 19.26
CA THR A 915 -4.45 -39.12 18.86
C THR A 915 -3.62 -39.61 17.67
N GLY A 916 -3.65 -40.93 17.41
CA GLY A 916 -3.00 -41.46 16.20
C GLY A 916 -3.60 -40.92 14.90
N GLN A 917 -4.81 -40.36 14.92
CA GLN A 917 -5.41 -39.67 13.77
C GLN A 917 -4.85 -38.25 13.63
N ASP A 918 -4.72 -37.52 14.74
CA ASP A 918 -4.14 -36.18 14.79
C ASP A 918 -2.71 -36.15 14.23
N VAL A 919 -1.89 -37.15 14.61
CA VAL A 919 -0.52 -37.31 14.12
C VAL A 919 -0.49 -37.53 12.59
N ARG A 920 -1.41 -38.34 12.05
CA ARG A 920 -1.50 -38.58 10.59
C ARG A 920 -1.98 -37.34 9.83
N ASP A 921 -2.93 -36.61 10.41
CA ASP A 921 -3.46 -35.40 9.80
C ASP A 921 -2.40 -34.30 9.77
N LEU A 922 -1.67 -34.09 10.88
CA LEU A 922 -0.50 -33.22 10.90
C LEU A 922 0.49 -33.64 9.81
N ALA A 923 0.88 -34.91 9.73
CA ALA A 923 1.87 -35.40 8.76
C ALA A 923 1.48 -35.13 7.31
N ARG A 924 0.19 -35.33 6.98
CA ARG A 924 -0.35 -35.01 5.66
C ARG A 924 -0.27 -33.52 5.36
N ASP A 925 -0.63 -32.68 6.32
CA ASP A 925 -0.68 -31.23 6.14
C ASP A 925 0.73 -30.65 6.02
N HIS A 926 1.71 -31.18 6.77
CA HIS A 926 3.14 -30.86 6.60
C HIS A 926 3.68 -31.28 5.23
N ALA A 927 3.42 -32.51 4.79
CA ALA A 927 3.83 -32.98 3.45
C ALA A 927 3.25 -32.11 2.33
N ARG A 928 2.00 -31.63 2.49
CA ARG A 928 1.39 -30.68 1.56
C ARG A 928 2.14 -29.34 1.55
N ILE A 929 2.54 -28.83 2.71
CA ILE A 929 3.31 -27.57 2.82
C ILE A 929 4.71 -27.71 2.20
N GLN A 930 5.38 -28.85 2.39
CA GLN A 930 6.68 -29.12 1.77
C GLN A 930 6.62 -29.14 0.23
N GLY A 931 5.45 -29.43 -0.34
CA GLY A 931 5.22 -29.33 -1.79
C GLY A 931 4.98 -27.91 -2.32
N MET A 932 4.92 -26.88 -1.45
CA MET A 932 4.76 -25.48 -1.85
C MET A 932 6.13 -24.81 -2.06
N PRO A 933 6.25 -23.74 -2.84
CA PRO A 933 7.48 -22.92 -2.90
C PRO A 933 7.80 -22.30 -1.54
N HIS A 934 9.08 -22.22 -1.16
CA HIS A 934 9.52 -21.79 0.17
C HIS A 934 8.91 -20.45 0.62
N SER A 935 8.89 -19.46 -0.29
CA SER A 935 8.30 -18.13 -0.07
C SER A 935 6.81 -18.13 0.29
N ARG A 936 6.07 -19.21 -0.04
CA ARG A 936 4.65 -19.36 0.30
C ARG A 936 4.42 -20.28 1.51
N ARG A 937 5.48 -20.81 2.12
CA ARG A 937 5.35 -21.75 3.24
C ARG A 937 5.10 -21.05 4.57
N GLN A 938 5.50 -19.80 4.74
CA GLN A 938 5.47 -19.08 6.02
C GLN A 938 4.07 -19.08 6.68
N HIS A 939 3.06 -18.52 6.01
CA HIS A 939 1.70 -18.46 6.56
C HIS A 939 1.08 -19.86 6.79
N PRO A 940 1.14 -20.81 5.84
CA PRO A 940 0.71 -22.20 6.10
C PRO A 940 1.45 -22.89 7.25
N THR A 941 2.73 -22.56 7.47
CA THR A 941 3.54 -23.10 8.57
C THR A 941 3.06 -22.54 9.91
N ALA A 942 2.76 -21.24 9.99
CA ALA A 942 2.15 -20.62 11.17
C ALA A 942 0.78 -21.25 11.51
N GLN A 943 -0.08 -21.48 10.51
CA GLN A 943 -1.35 -22.19 10.72
C GLN A 943 -1.16 -23.64 11.20
N LEU A 944 -0.12 -24.33 10.71
CA LEU A 944 0.19 -25.68 11.15
C LEU A 944 0.74 -25.70 12.60
N ILE A 945 1.46 -24.65 13.02
CA ILE A 945 1.86 -24.45 14.43
C ILE A 945 0.64 -24.34 15.32
N GLU A 946 -0.35 -23.52 14.95
CA GLU A 946 -1.60 -23.37 15.70
C GLU A 946 -2.33 -24.73 15.82
N THR A 947 -2.49 -25.43 14.68
CA THR A 947 -3.13 -26.74 14.63
C THR A 947 -2.40 -27.78 15.50
N ALA A 948 -1.06 -27.76 15.51
CA ALA A 948 -0.26 -28.65 16.35
C ALA A 948 -0.42 -28.31 17.84
N ALA A 949 -0.48 -27.03 18.19
CA ALA A 949 -0.71 -26.56 19.56
C ALA A 949 -2.11 -26.95 20.07
N GLU A 950 -3.16 -26.77 19.27
CA GLU A 950 -4.54 -27.19 19.57
C GLU A 950 -4.67 -28.71 19.81
N ARG A 951 -3.78 -29.51 19.20
CA ARG A 951 -3.73 -30.97 19.35
C ARG A 951 -2.73 -31.42 20.43
N GLY A 952 -2.12 -30.49 21.16
CA GLY A 952 -1.17 -30.80 22.24
C GLY A 952 0.17 -31.38 21.77
N HIS A 953 0.56 -31.15 20.51
CA HIS A 953 1.76 -31.71 19.89
C HIS A 953 2.97 -30.76 19.93
N ILE A 954 3.49 -30.50 21.13
CA ILE A 954 4.55 -29.52 21.41
C ILE A 954 5.82 -29.76 20.58
N SER A 955 6.26 -31.02 20.40
CA SER A 955 7.47 -31.29 19.61
C SER A 955 7.33 -30.90 18.13
N ALA A 956 6.12 -30.91 17.59
CA ALA A 956 5.87 -30.47 16.21
C ALA A 956 5.84 -28.95 16.14
N VAL A 957 5.27 -28.29 17.16
CA VAL A 957 5.34 -26.82 17.29
C VAL A 957 6.79 -26.34 17.28
N LEU A 958 7.66 -26.95 18.09
CA LEU A 958 9.07 -26.57 18.17
C LEU A 958 9.81 -26.75 16.83
N ASP A 959 9.63 -27.90 16.17
CA ASP A 959 10.21 -28.14 14.84
C ASP A 959 9.73 -27.12 13.79
N LEU A 960 8.44 -26.77 13.80
CA LEU A 960 7.90 -25.80 12.85
C LEU A 960 8.32 -24.37 13.15
N LEU A 961 8.51 -24.00 14.42
CA LEU A 961 9.02 -22.68 14.80
C LEU A 961 10.42 -22.43 14.23
N GLU A 962 11.28 -23.45 14.19
CA GLU A 962 12.62 -23.36 13.58
C GLU A 962 12.58 -23.13 12.07
N ARG A 963 11.44 -23.43 11.41
CA ARG A 963 11.22 -23.25 9.96
C ARG A 963 10.60 -21.89 9.59
N LEU A 964 10.20 -21.08 10.56
CA LEU A 964 9.79 -19.68 10.33
C LEU A 964 11.02 -18.77 10.30
N PRO A 965 11.04 -17.69 9.50
CA PRO A 965 12.20 -16.80 9.42
C PRO A 965 12.57 -16.13 10.76
N GLU A 966 13.86 -15.85 10.98
CA GLU A 966 14.37 -15.00 12.07
C GLU A 966 14.69 -13.59 11.55
N ARG A 967 13.70 -12.90 10.97
CA ARG A 967 13.90 -11.60 10.27
C ARG A 967 13.94 -10.36 11.17
N GLY A 968 14.07 -10.52 12.48
CA GLY A 968 13.97 -9.39 13.41
C GLY A 968 12.55 -8.81 13.56
N ASP A 969 11.52 -9.53 13.08
CA ASP A 969 10.10 -9.21 13.23
C ASP A 969 9.47 -10.03 14.38
N PHE A 970 8.60 -9.39 15.16
CA PHE A 970 7.80 -10.04 16.19
C PHE A 970 6.69 -10.94 15.60
N ASN A 971 6.16 -10.63 14.42
CA ASN A 971 4.97 -11.26 13.85
C ASN A 971 5.17 -12.71 13.40
N ASP A 972 6.42 -13.16 13.26
CA ASP A 972 6.75 -14.50 12.77
C ASP A 972 6.92 -15.52 13.91
N ARG A 973 8.16 -15.90 14.17
CA ARG A 973 8.56 -16.90 15.17
C ARG A 973 8.13 -16.50 16.59
N PRO A 974 8.27 -15.24 17.05
CA PRO A 974 7.86 -14.84 18.39
C PRO A 974 6.34 -14.92 18.59
N SER A 975 5.55 -14.28 17.72
CA SER A 975 4.09 -14.31 17.77
C SER A 975 3.56 -15.74 17.72
N SER A 976 4.06 -16.58 16.81
CA SER A 976 3.66 -17.99 16.70
C SER A 976 3.99 -18.80 17.97
N ALA A 977 5.15 -18.55 18.59
CA ALA A 977 5.53 -19.24 19.82
C ALA A 977 4.64 -18.85 21.01
N PHE A 978 4.36 -17.55 21.19
CA PHE A 978 3.44 -17.09 22.22
C PHE A 978 2.00 -17.53 21.94
N GLY A 979 1.56 -17.48 20.70
CA GLY A 979 0.26 -18.00 20.24
C GLY A 979 0.05 -19.46 20.60
N ALA A 980 1.05 -20.31 20.36
CA ALA A 980 1.04 -21.71 20.76
C ALA A 980 0.94 -21.89 22.29
N ILE A 981 1.63 -21.05 23.09
CA ILE A 981 1.47 -21.03 24.56
C ILE A 981 0.02 -20.73 24.92
N TRP A 982 -0.61 -19.74 24.29
CA TRP A 982 -1.99 -19.37 24.58
C TRP A 982 -2.98 -20.45 24.20
N LEU A 983 -2.84 -21.06 23.03
CA LEU A 983 -3.69 -22.17 22.58
C LEU A 983 -3.61 -23.36 23.56
N LEU A 984 -2.39 -23.72 24.00
CA LEU A 984 -2.17 -24.84 24.92
C LEU A 984 -2.82 -24.63 26.30
N HIS A 985 -2.85 -23.38 26.79
CA HIS A 985 -3.32 -23.07 28.15
C HIS A 985 -4.74 -22.57 28.21
N THR A 986 -5.21 -21.93 27.14
CA THR A 986 -6.48 -21.20 27.12
C THR A 986 -7.46 -21.70 26.08
N GLY A 987 -6.98 -22.34 25.01
CA GLY A 987 -7.77 -22.70 23.82
C GLY A 987 -7.95 -21.55 22.83
N PHE A 988 -7.31 -20.39 23.07
CA PHE A 988 -7.36 -19.21 22.21
C PHE A 988 -5.95 -18.78 21.81
N ASN A 989 -5.79 -18.29 20.58
CA ASN A 989 -4.50 -17.81 20.04
C ASN A 989 -4.16 -16.37 20.49
N ARG A 990 -4.60 -15.95 21.67
CA ARG A 990 -4.38 -14.60 22.21
C ARG A 990 -4.12 -14.65 23.71
N PRO A 991 -3.30 -13.73 24.25
CA PRO A 991 -3.08 -13.64 25.68
C PRO A 991 -4.39 -13.31 26.41
N PRO A 992 -4.77 -14.07 27.45
CA PRO A 992 -5.84 -13.64 28.34
C PRO A 992 -5.34 -12.48 29.22
N PHE A 993 -6.24 -11.55 29.58
CA PHE A 993 -5.91 -10.43 30.49
C PHE A 993 -5.25 -10.87 31.81
#